data_AF-A0A1H8JBZ8-F1
#
_entry.id   AF-A0A1H8JBZ8-F1
#
_cell.length_a   1.000
_cell.length_b   1.000
_cell.length_c   1.000
_cell.angle_alpha   90.00
_cell.angle_beta   90.00
_cell.angle_gamma   90.00
#
_symmetry.space_group_name_H-M   'P 1'
#
loop_
_entity.id
_entity.type
_entity.pdbx_description
1 polymer ?
#
loop_
_entity_poly.entity_id
_entity_poly.type
_entity_poly.pdbx_seq_one_letter_code
_entity_poly.pdbx_strand_id
1 'polypeptide(L)'
;MGKYRPMFAMFEDSGKFLAGRILSQADSSSQIELDSGKRVKVKHAHIVLTFEKPAPAELLAQALALSQEVDVQLLWEFAPEDEFTFIDVARDYFQDPPTLVEQAATLLALFHAPHYFRRAGGAKGRFKKAPAEIVQQALAAIEKKARIQAQIDAWAAELVQGQCPEPIREQLYKILFKPDKNAPEYKAVVHASKEAQMAPLDLLQRAGAIHSPYEFHWQRFLFEHFPKGTGFPALQAARIDDSELPLAEVQAFSIDDSSTTEIDDALSVSGLGSGTVTLGIHIAAPGLAVQPGDAIDAVARQRMSTVYMPGYKITMLPHEVVQHYTLGAGQPRPALSFYATFDEATLELQGTENRIERVPVVDNLRLDQLETVATPEWLAAPADTPEPQAQLQAHRPALGFLWRLAQHLKAQREIVRGKPETFTRPDFNFRLLRDDALKETPPDGSETVQIEIRQRGAPLDLMVSEAMILVNHHWGQLLANGGIPGIYRSQAALAPGVKVRMGTKALPHAGLGVPCYAWSTSPLRRYVDLLNQWQLIAAIRHGATAALAAPFKPKDAALFGIISGFDAAYSGYNAYQASMERFWTLQHVQRNSITELDCSVIKDGLVRANTLPLVINVIGADGLPRNAQVRVRLGGVNLMALDVNGSVIARLDDDAQAIVPADESEDDTMELDAGPLHIAVDVNEPEADGTPGQTV
;
A
#
# COMPACT_ATOMS: atom_id res chain seq x y z
N MET A 1 65.54 62.34 -3.47
CA MET A 1 64.84 61.43 -2.53
C MET A 1 63.58 62.13 -2.01
N GLY A 2 62.44 61.95 -2.69
CA GLY A 2 61.12 62.20 -2.10
C GLY A 2 60.59 60.86 -1.61
N LYS A 3 60.37 60.71 -0.30
CA LYS A 3 59.82 59.47 0.28
C LYS A 3 58.40 59.27 -0.26
N TYR A 4 58.22 58.34 -1.22
CA TYR A 4 56.90 57.79 -1.55
C TYR A 4 56.34 57.16 -0.27
N ARG A 5 55.28 57.75 0.30
CA ARG A 5 54.55 57.13 1.39
C ARG A 5 53.92 55.83 0.87
N PRO A 6 53.96 54.71 1.61
CA PRO A 6 53.33 53.48 1.16
C PRO A 6 51.81 53.72 1.06
N MET A 7 51.27 53.58 -0.14
CA MET A 7 49.84 53.67 -0.41
C MET A 7 49.26 52.26 -0.41
N PHE A 8 48.25 52.03 0.42
CA PHE A 8 47.44 50.81 0.51
C PHE A 8 46.12 51.01 -0.22
N ALA A 9 45.47 49.92 -0.62
CA ALA A 9 44.15 49.92 -1.21
C ALA A 9 43.28 48.79 -0.66
N MET A 10 42.00 49.07 -0.47
CA MET A 10 40.93 48.10 -0.23
C MET A 10 40.11 47.95 -1.50
N PHE A 11 39.75 46.73 -1.86
CA PHE A 11 39.04 46.42 -3.11
C PHE A 11 38.12 45.21 -2.97
N GLU A 12 37.11 45.11 -3.84
CA GLU A 12 36.22 43.95 -3.93
C GLU A 12 36.80 42.91 -4.91
N ASP A 13 36.88 41.66 -4.48
CA ASP A 13 37.21 40.50 -5.31
C ASP A 13 36.23 39.36 -4.99
N SER A 14 35.51 38.89 -6.02
CA SER A 14 34.64 37.71 -5.94
C SER A 14 33.65 37.71 -4.75
N GLY A 15 33.08 38.88 -4.43
CA GLY A 15 32.13 39.03 -3.33
C GLY A 15 32.73 39.18 -1.95
N LYS A 16 34.05 39.41 -1.84
CA LYS A 16 34.76 39.70 -0.59
C LYS A 16 35.56 41.00 -0.70
N PHE A 17 35.79 41.67 0.41
CA PHE A 17 36.71 42.80 0.46
C PHE A 17 38.09 42.38 0.95
N LEU A 18 39.11 42.74 0.18
CA LEU A 18 40.52 42.50 0.47
C LEU A 18 41.25 43.84 0.54
N ALA A 19 42.38 43.87 1.24
CA ALA A 19 43.22 45.04 1.32
C ALA A 19 44.70 44.65 1.19
N GLY A 20 45.51 45.53 0.61
CA GLY A 20 46.94 45.28 0.39
C GLY A 20 47.71 46.53 -0.03
N ARG A 21 49.01 46.36 -0.25
CA ARG A 21 49.94 47.42 -0.64
C ARG A 21 49.97 47.64 -2.14
N ILE A 22 49.79 48.89 -2.59
CA ILE A 22 49.92 49.25 -4.00
C ILE A 22 51.40 49.23 -4.38
N LEU A 23 51.77 48.37 -5.35
CA LEU A 23 53.12 48.25 -5.89
C LEU A 23 53.33 49.16 -7.10
N SER A 24 52.33 49.23 -7.99
CA SER A 24 52.35 50.08 -9.18
C SER A 24 50.93 50.41 -9.65
N GLN A 25 50.78 51.54 -10.34
CA GLN A 25 49.53 51.99 -10.93
C GLN A 25 49.70 52.15 -12.45
N ALA A 26 48.73 51.67 -13.21
CA ALA A 26 48.59 51.85 -14.65
C ALA A 26 47.24 52.51 -14.95
N ASP A 27 47.01 52.98 -16.18
CA ASP A 27 45.86 53.83 -16.54
C ASP A 27 44.49 53.29 -16.07
N SER A 28 44.28 51.97 -16.07
CA SER A 28 43.00 51.35 -15.70
C SER A 28 43.08 50.34 -14.54
N SER A 29 44.24 50.14 -13.92
CA SER A 29 44.43 49.12 -12.88
C SER A 29 45.65 49.34 -12.00
N SER A 30 45.61 48.84 -10.77
CA SER A 30 46.75 48.80 -9.85
C SER A 30 47.23 47.36 -9.60
N GLN A 31 48.55 47.19 -9.41
CA GLN A 31 49.12 45.96 -8.86
C GLN A 31 49.19 46.06 -7.34
N ILE A 32 48.51 45.16 -6.64
CA ILE A 32 48.39 45.17 -5.19
C ILE A 32 48.98 43.89 -4.61
N GLU A 33 49.82 44.01 -3.58
CA GLU A 33 50.38 42.89 -2.81
C GLU A 33 49.58 42.71 -1.52
N LEU A 34 48.99 41.53 -1.34
CA LEU A 34 48.27 41.14 -0.13
C LEU A 34 49.26 40.76 0.97
N ASP A 35 48.81 40.72 2.23
CA ASP A 35 49.63 40.30 3.37
C ASP A 35 50.12 38.84 3.27
N SER A 36 49.49 38.02 2.43
CA SER A 36 49.96 36.68 2.07
C SER A 36 51.18 36.66 1.12
N GLY A 37 51.63 37.83 0.65
CA GLY A 37 52.66 37.99 -0.39
C GLY A 37 52.13 37.80 -1.81
N LYS A 38 50.85 37.45 -1.98
CA LYS A 38 50.22 37.29 -3.30
C LYS A 38 50.02 38.64 -3.97
N ARG A 39 50.43 38.75 -5.23
CA ARG A 39 50.22 39.93 -6.08
C ARG A 39 49.00 39.75 -6.97
N VAL A 40 48.12 40.75 -6.96
CA VAL A 40 46.88 40.75 -7.73
C VAL A 40 46.76 42.04 -8.54
N LYS A 41 46.31 41.91 -9.80
CA LYS A 41 45.99 43.05 -10.66
C LYS A 41 44.54 43.41 -10.46
N VAL A 42 44.26 44.60 -9.94
CA VAL A 42 42.91 45.07 -9.60
C VAL A 42 42.54 46.24 -10.48
N LYS A 43 41.38 46.18 -11.14
CA LYS A 43 40.84 47.31 -11.92
C LYS A 43 40.49 48.45 -10.99
N HIS A 44 40.72 49.71 -11.40
CA HIS A 44 40.40 50.86 -10.55
C HIS A 44 38.93 50.90 -10.11
N ALA A 45 38.01 50.46 -10.95
CA ALA A 45 36.59 50.36 -10.63
C ALA A 45 36.25 49.39 -9.46
N HIS A 46 37.18 48.52 -9.05
CA HIS A 46 37.01 47.59 -7.93
C HIS A 46 37.67 48.07 -6.64
N ILE A 47 38.52 49.10 -6.72
CA ILE A 47 39.17 49.71 -5.56
C ILE A 47 38.17 50.65 -4.91
N VAL A 48 37.89 50.42 -3.63
CA VAL A 48 36.88 51.16 -2.85
C VAL A 48 37.51 52.19 -1.91
N LEU A 49 38.73 51.95 -1.41
CA LEU A 49 39.47 52.89 -0.57
C LEU A 49 40.97 52.84 -0.91
N THR A 50 41.63 53.99 -0.78
CA THR A 50 43.10 54.11 -0.82
C THR A 50 43.58 54.87 0.41
N PHE A 51 44.60 54.36 1.11
CA PHE A 51 44.99 54.87 2.44
C PHE A 51 46.48 54.66 2.75
N GLU A 52 47.00 55.33 3.78
CA GLU A 52 48.42 55.20 4.21
C GLU A 52 48.58 54.45 5.55
N LYS A 53 47.57 54.50 6.41
CA LYS A 53 47.49 53.84 7.73
C LYS A 53 46.01 53.59 8.08
N PRO A 54 45.66 52.63 8.95
CA PRO A 54 46.53 51.59 9.54
C PRO A 54 47.00 50.54 8.51
N ALA A 55 47.65 49.46 8.95
CA ALA A 55 48.03 48.37 8.05
C ALA A 55 46.76 47.70 7.45
N PRO A 56 46.82 47.14 6.21
CA PRO A 56 45.65 46.54 5.57
C PRO A 56 44.89 45.49 6.40
N ALA A 57 45.58 44.52 7.01
CA ALA A 57 44.93 43.55 7.90
C ALA A 57 44.31 44.19 9.14
N GLU A 58 44.97 45.21 9.71
CA GLU A 58 44.46 45.92 10.87
C GLU A 58 43.17 46.69 10.54
N LEU A 59 43.14 47.36 9.38
CA LEU A 59 41.93 48.03 8.89
C LEU A 59 40.79 47.04 8.71
N LEU A 60 41.01 45.90 8.05
CA LEU A 60 39.96 44.91 7.81
C LEU A 60 39.44 44.30 9.12
N ALA A 61 40.33 44.00 10.07
CA ALA A 61 39.93 43.45 11.36
C ALA A 61 39.09 44.45 12.18
N GLN A 62 39.54 45.70 12.27
CA GLN A 62 38.81 46.76 12.98
C GLN A 62 37.48 47.08 12.29
N ALA A 63 37.46 47.15 10.95
CA ALA A 63 36.24 47.39 10.19
C ALA A 63 35.22 46.26 10.34
N LEU A 64 35.67 45.00 10.35
CA LEU A 64 34.78 43.86 10.56
C LEU A 64 34.15 43.89 11.95
N ALA A 65 34.95 44.13 13.00
CA ALA A 65 34.44 44.26 14.37
C ALA A 65 33.42 45.39 14.48
N LEU A 66 33.77 46.59 14.00
CA LEU A 66 32.88 47.75 14.04
C LEU A 66 31.62 47.54 13.20
N SER A 67 31.69 46.85 12.06
CA SER A 67 30.53 46.60 11.19
C SER A 67 29.43 45.77 11.85
N GLN A 68 29.76 44.97 12.86
CA GLN A 68 28.77 44.18 13.63
C GLN A 68 27.99 45.05 14.63
N GLU A 69 28.53 46.20 15.01
CA GLU A 69 27.91 47.18 15.92
C GLU A 69 27.07 48.23 15.19
N VAL A 70 27.14 48.26 13.84
CA VAL A 70 26.41 49.22 13.02
C VAL A 70 24.93 48.85 12.93
N ASP A 71 24.05 49.78 13.29
CA ASP A 71 22.62 49.67 13.10
C ASP A 71 22.27 49.92 11.63
N VAL A 72 22.12 48.81 10.91
CA VAL A 72 21.78 48.77 9.49
C VAL A 72 20.39 49.36 9.20
N GLN A 73 19.45 49.24 10.13
CA GLN A 73 18.12 49.83 9.95
C GLN A 73 18.21 51.35 10.03
N LEU A 74 18.95 51.87 11.01
CA LEU A 74 19.20 53.30 11.12
C LEU A 74 19.91 53.78 9.85
N LEU A 75 20.98 53.10 9.40
CA LEU A 75 21.64 53.38 8.11
C LEU A 75 20.63 53.50 6.96
N TRP A 76 19.66 52.60 6.90
CA TRP A 76 18.66 52.59 5.84
C TRP A 76 17.72 53.78 5.95
N GLU A 77 17.30 54.17 7.16
CA GLU A 77 16.37 55.28 7.39
C GLU A 77 16.89 56.60 6.82
N PHE A 78 18.15 56.95 7.07
CA PHE A 78 18.74 58.21 6.60
C PHE A 78 19.54 58.12 5.30
N ALA A 79 19.77 56.92 4.75
CA ALA A 79 20.43 56.77 3.46
C ALA A 79 19.67 57.51 2.33
N PRO A 80 20.38 58.15 1.38
CA PRO A 80 19.76 58.81 0.24
C PRO A 80 18.90 57.88 -0.62
N GLU A 81 17.83 58.44 -1.23
CA GLU A 81 16.95 57.72 -2.17
C GLU A 81 17.66 57.41 -3.51
N ASP A 82 18.60 58.27 -3.92
CA ASP A 82 19.44 58.10 -5.10
C ASP A 82 20.69 57.24 -4.82
N GLU A 83 21.48 56.92 -5.86
CA GLU A 83 22.74 56.19 -5.67
C GLU A 83 23.73 56.97 -4.80
N PHE A 84 24.21 56.34 -3.73
CA PHE A 84 25.14 56.94 -2.77
C PHE A 84 26.41 56.09 -2.58
N THR A 85 27.44 56.68 -1.97
CA THR A 85 28.66 55.95 -1.56
C THR A 85 28.60 55.62 -0.08
N PHE A 86 29.27 54.55 0.34
CA PHE A 86 29.38 54.20 1.76
C PHE A 86 30.03 55.30 2.61
N ILE A 87 30.81 56.21 2.00
CA ILE A 87 31.44 57.34 2.68
C ILE A 87 30.41 58.39 3.07
N ASP A 88 29.43 58.67 2.20
CA ASP A 88 28.39 59.66 2.45
C ASP A 88 27.55 59.25 3.67
N VAL A 89 27.14 57.99 3.71
CA VAL A 89 26.37 57.42 4.82
C VAL A 89 27.21 57.29 6.10
N ALA A 90 28.51 57.01 5.98
CA ALA A 90 29.42 56.96 7.14
C ALA A 90 29.57 58.33 7.84
N ARG A 91 29.53 59.44 7.08
CA ARG A 91 29.55 60.80 7.64
C ARG A 91 28.35 61.04 8.54
N ASP A 92 27.17 60.64 8.08
CA ASP A 92 25.91 60.87 8.78
C ASP A 92 25.75 59.95 9.99
N TYR A 93 26.23 58.70 9.93
CA TYR A 93 26.12 57.73 11.02
C TYR A 93 27.11 57.96 12.17
N PHE A 94 28.37 58.26 11.84
CA PHE A 94 29.46 58.34 12.82
C PHE A 94 29.82 59.80 13.14
N GLN A 95 30.53 60.44 12.22
CA GLN A 95 31.04 61.81 12.36
C GLN A 95 31.49 62.32 10.98
N ASP A 96 31.58 63.64 10.82
CA ASP A 96 32.12 64.26 9.60
C ASP A 96 33.46 64.98 9.89
N PRO A 97 34.60 64.54 9.28
CA PRO A 97 34.75 63.40 8.36
C PRO A 97 34.90 62.05 9.11
N PRO A 98 34.35 60.94 8.58
CA PRO A 98 34.44 59.63 9.20
C PRO A 98 35.86 59.09 9.09
N THR A 99 36.30 58.36 10.12
CA THR A 99 37.58 57.66 10.09
C THR A 99 37.60 56.60 9.00
N LEU A 100 38.79 56.16 8.60
CA LEU A 100 38.93 55.11 7.60
C LEU A 100 38.30 53.78 8.05
N VAL A 101 38.36 53.48 9.35
CA VAL A 101 37.74 52.29 9.95
C VAL A 101 36.22 52.40 9.87
N GLU A 102 35.64 53.56 10.18
CA GLU A 102 34.20 53.84 10.07
C GLU A 102 33.71 53.73 8.62
N GLN A 103 34.47 54.26 7.67
CA GLN A 103 34.17 54.13 6.24
C GLN A 103 34.18 52.64 5.80
N ALA A 104 35.23 51.90 6.15
CA ALA A 104 35.31 50.47 5.82
C ALA A 104 34.25 49.63 6.54
N ALA A 105 33.91 49.94 7.79
CA ALA A 105 32.86 49.27 8.55
C ALA A 105 31.47 49.52 7.94
N THR A 106 31.17 50.76 7.55
CA THR A 106 29.93 51.11 6.86
C THR A 106 29.81 50.37 5.53
N LEU A 107 30.90 50.29 4.75
CA LEU A 107 30.92 49.51 3.52
C LEU A 107 30.58 48.04 3.75
N LEU A 108 31.16 47.41 4.79
CA LEU A 108 30.87 46.02 5.14
C LEU A 108 29.42 45.84 5.62
N ALA A 109 28.91 46.74 6.46
CA ALA A 109 27.53 46.70 6.97
C ALA A 109 26.50 46.79 5.83
N LEU A 110 26.68 47.74 4.90
CA LEU A 110 25.84 47.88 3.71
C LEU A 110 25.90 46.64 2.81
N PHE A 111 27.10 46.08 2.63
CA PHE A 111 27.33 44.93 1.76
C PHE A 111 26.70 43.63 2.30
N HIS A 112 26.72 43.44 3.62
CA HIS A 112 26.16 42.28 4.29
C HIS A 112 24.66 42.40 4.59
N ALA A 113 24.03 43.52 4.21
CA ALA A 113 22.60 43.79 4.37
C ALA A 113 21.85 43.94 3.02
N PRO A 114 21.83 42.92 2.16
CA PRO A 114 21.28 43.03 0.79
C PRO A 114 19.76 43.27 0.73
N HIS A 115 19.04 43.05 1.83
CA HIS A 115 17.61 43.33 1.94
C HIS A 115 17.32 44.82 2.15
N TYR A 116 18.25 45.57 2.78
CA TYR A 116 18.18 47.02 2.94
C TYR A 116 18.86 47.77 1.78
N PHE A 117 19.95 47.22 1.23
CA PHE A 117 20.80 47.92 0.26
C PHE A 117 21.12 47.08 -0.96
N ARG A 118 20.92 47.66 -2.15
CA ARG A 118 21.30 47.05 -3.43
C ARG A 118 22.57 47.68 -3.95
N ARG A 119 23.43 46.89 -4.59
CA ARG A 119 24.62 47.43 -5.28
C ARG A 119 24.17 48.22 -6.50
N ALA A 120 24.76 49.40 -6.72
CA ALA A 120 24.36 50.32 -7.77
C ALA A 120 25.58 50.90 -8.50
N GLY A 121 25.41 51.38 -9.74
CA GLY A 121 26.48 51.93 -10.55
C GLY A 121 27.54 50.93 -11.08
N GLY A 122 28.37 51.38 -12.02
CA GLY A 122 29.45 50.58 -12.64
C GLY A 122 30.75 50.48 -11.81
N ALA A 123 30.85 51.19 -10.68
CA ALA A 123 31.99 51.18 -9.77
C ALA A 123 31.60 50.55 -8.42
N LYS A 124 32.49 49.76 -7.82
CA LYS A 124 32.24 49.08 -6.54
C LYS A 124 32.20 50.09 -5.39
N GLY A 125 31.43 49.79 -4.33
CA GLY A 125 31.24 50.69 -3.19
C GLY A 125 30.12 51.72 -3.36
N ARG A 126 29.22 51.52 -4.33
CA ARG A 126 28.01 52.34 -4.48
C ARG A 126 26.77 51.49 -4.20
N PHE A 127 25.81 52.11 -3.52
CA PHE A 127 24.61 51.44 -3.05
C PHE A 127 23.38 52.29 -3.38
N LYS A 128 22.24 51.61 -3.44
CA LYS A 128 20.92 52.23 -3.50
C LYS A 128 20.04 51.61 -2.43
N LYS A 129 19.32 52.47 -1.72
CA LYS A 129 18.34 52.09 -0.70
C LYS A 129 17.24 51.22 -1.32
N ALA A 130 16.90 50.12 -0.68
CA ALA A 130 15.75 49.31 -1.08
C ALA A 130 14.44 50.03 -0.69
N PRO A 131 13.39 50.00 -1.52
CA PRO A 131 12.08 50.55 -1.19
C PRO A 131 11.51 49.96 0.10
N ALA A 132 10.80 50.78 0.89
CA ALA A 132 10.24 50.38 2.20
C ALA A 132 9.36 49.11 2.13
N GLU A 133 8.54 48.98 1.09
CA GLU A 133 7.69 47.79 0.89
C GLU A 133 8.53 46.51 0.71
N ILE A 134 9.65 46.59 0.00
CA ILE A 134 10.54 45.45 -0.25
C ILE A 134 11.29 45.07 1.03
N VAL A 135 11.73 46.07 1.80
CA VAL A 135 12.37 45.84 3.11
C VAL A 135 11.38 45.18 4.07
N GLN A 136 10.16 45.70 4.17
CA GLN A 136 9.11 45.11 5.02
C GLN A 136 8.80 43.66 4.63
N GLN A 137 8.64 43.37 3.33
CA GLN A 137 8.41 42.01 2.84
C GLN A 137 9.59 41.08 3.15
N ALA A 138 10.83 41.55 2.99
CA ALA A 138 12.03 40.76 3.29
C ALA A 138 12.17 40.47 4.78
N LEU A 139 11.96 41.48 5.65
CA LEU A 139 12.01 41.31 7.10
C LEU A 139 10.90 40.36 7.59
N ALA A 140 9.67 40.52 7.08
CA ALA A 140 8.57 39.62 7.40
C ALA A 140 8.87 38.16 6.94
N ALA A 141 9.52 37.98 5.80
CA ALA A 141 9.94 36.65 5.33
C ALA A 141 11.04 36.04 6.23
N ILE A 142 12.01 36.85 6.67
CA ILE A 142 13.07 36.42 7.60
C ILE A 142 12.46 36.02 8.95
N GLU A 143 11.58 36.85 9.51
CA GLU A 143 10.89 36.57 10.78
C GLU A 143 10.03 35.32 10.67
N LYS A 144 9.26 35.17 9.58
CA LYS A 144 8.48 33.96 9.29
C LYS A 144 9.36 32.72 9.21
N LYS A 145 10.51 32.80 8.54
CA LYS A 145 11.48 31.69 8.44
C LYS A 145 12.06 31.34 9.81
N ALA A 146 12.44 32.33 10.61
CA ALA A 146 12.94 32.15 11.97
C ALA A 146 11.90 31.49 12.88
N ARG A 147 10.63 31.92 12.80
CA ARG A 147 9.52 31.31 13.55
C ARG A 147 9.27 29.87 13.16
N ILE A 148 9.29 29.55 11.86
CA ILE A 148 9.16 28.16 11.39
C ILE A 148 10.33 27.31 11.89
N GLN A 149 11.57 27.82 11.83
CA GLN A 149 12.73 27.09 12.34
C GLN A 149 12.62 26.83 13.85
N ALA A 150 12.28 27.84 14.64
CA ALA A 150 12.06 27.66 16.08
C ALA A 150 10.95 26.64 16.39
N GLN A 151 9.91 26.58 15.55
CA GLN A 151 8.85 25.58 15.68
C GLN A 151 9.37 24.16 15.37
N ILE A 152 10.19 24.00 14.32
CA ILE A 152 10.84 22.73 13.96
C ILE A 152 11.73 22.26 15.11
N ASP A 153 12.53 23.15 15.68
CA ASP A 153 13.46 22.84 16.78
C ASP A 153 12.69 22.45 18.06
N ALA A 154 11.60 23.15 18.37
CA ALA A 154 10.74 22.82 19.51
C ALA A 154 10.13 21.42 19.37
N TRP A 155 9.53 21.12 18.21
CA TRP A 155 8.96 19.79 17.95
C TRP A 155 10.00 18.69 17.93
N ALA A 156 11.20 18.96 17.40
CA ALA A 156 12.29 18.00 17.41
C ALA A 156 12.70 17.65 18.86
N ALA A 157 12.84 18.67 19.72
CA ALA A 157 13.16 18.48 21.12
C ALA A 157 12.09 17.66 21.88
N GLU A 158 10.79 17.90 21.62
CA GLU A 158 9.69 17.10 22.18
C GLU A 158 9.80 15.62 21.77
N LEU A 159 10.07 15.35 20.48
CA LEU A 159 10.25 13.98 19.98
C LEU A 159 11.43 13.27 20.66
N VAL A 160 12.57 13.95 20.81
CA VAL A 160 13.74 13.41 21.52
C VAL A 160 13.41 13.10 22.99
N GLN A 161 12.55 13.90 23.62
CA GLN A 161 12.05 13.68 24.98
C GLN A 161 11.01 12.56 25.09
N GLY A 162 10.61 11.95 23.97
CA GLY A 162 9.63 10.87 23.95
C GLY A 162 8.18 11.37 23.96
N GLN A 163 7.91 12.59 23.50
CA GLN A 163 6.57 13.13 23.34
C GLN A 163 6.32 13.51 21.89
N CYS A 164 5.29 12.96 21.26
CA CYS A 164 4.92 13.32 19.89
C CYS A 164 4.06 14.59 19.88
N PRO A 165 4.50 15.67 19.19
CA PRO A 165 3.69 16.87 18.98
C PRO A 165 2.44 16.58 18.16
N GLU A 166 1.33 17.27 18.45
CA GLU A 166 0.04 17.04 17.78
C GLU A 166 0.10 17.18 16.24
N PRO A 167 0.74 18.22 15.65
CA PRO A 167 0.81 18.35 14.19
C PRO A 167 1.55 17.18 13.51
N ILE A 168 2.52 16.59 14.21
CA ILE A 168 3.26 15.42 13.73
C ILE A 168 2.38 14.16 13.86
N ARG A 169 1.64 14.03 14.96
CA ARG A 169 0.67 12.94 15.16
C ARG A 169 -0.40 12.93 14.08
N GLU A 170 -1.01 14.08 13.79
CA GLU A 170 -2.04 14.23 12.75
C GLU A 170 -1.53 13.87 11.35
N GLN A 171 -0.25 14.11 11.06
CA GLN A 171 0.37 13.84 9.77
C GLN A 171 1.28 12.60 9.75
N LEU A 172 1.26 11.77 10.79
CA LEU A 172 2.21 10.67 11.00
C LEU A 172 2.39 9.79 9.75
N TYR A 173 1.30 9.25 9.21
CA TYR A 173 1.34 8.35 8.05
C TYR A 173 1.74 9.07 6.76
N LYS A 174 1.37 10.35 6.63
CA LYS A 174 1.82 11.18 5.51
C LYS A 174 3.33 11.39 5.59
N ILE A 175 3.88 11.70 6.77
CA ILE A 175 5.32 11.86 7.00
C ILE A 175 6.07 10.56 6.68
N LEU A 176 5.56 9.41 7.14
CA LEU A 176 6.24 8.12 6.97
C LEU A 176 6.20 7.58 5.53
N PHE A 177 5.10 7.79 4.79
CA PHE A 177 4.84 7.11 3.52
C PHE A 177 4.68 8.01 2.30
N LYS A 178 4.23 9.26 2.47
CA LYS A 178 4.09 10.26 1.39
C LYS A 178 4.61 11.65 1.84
N PRO A 179 5.88 11.75 2.25
CA PRO A 179 6.41 12.95 2.90
C PRO A 179 6.40 14.16 1.96
N ASP A 180 5.96 15.30 2.48
CA ASP A 180 6.34 16.60 1.94
C ASP A 180 7.64 17.03 2.60
N LYS A 181 8.75 16.92 1.88
CA LYS A 181 10.10 17.23 2.39
C LYS A 181 10.28 18.69 2.81
N ASN A 182 9.38 19.57 2.36
CA ASN A 182 9.41 20.99 2.72
C ASN A 182 8.58 21.30 3.97
N ALA A 183 7.72 20.36 4.40
CA ALA A 183 6.84 20.54 5.54
C ALA A 183 7.65 20.62 6.86
N PRO A 184 7.35 21.58 7.75
CA PRO A 184 8.01 21.71 9.05
C PRO A 184 7.95 20.42 9.90
N GLU A 185 6.84 19.68 9.83
CA GLU A 185 6.63 18.43 10.56
C GLU A 185 7.62 17.34 10.13
N TYR A 186 7.83 17.20 8.82
CA TYR A 186 8.82 16.26 8.27
C TYR A 186 10.24 16.65 8.71
N LYS A 187 10.58 17.94 8.61
CA LYS A 187 11.90 18.44 9.02
C LYS A 187 12.16 18.22 10.51
N ALA A 188 11.15 18.38 11.36
CA ALA A 188 11.26 18.12 12.79
C ALA A 188 11.58 16.64 13.08
N VAL A 189 10.92 15.70 12.38
CA VAL A 189 11.21 14.26 12.53
C VAL A 189 12.63 13.92 12.07
N VAL A 190 13.07 14.46 10.92
CA VAL A 190 14.45 14.24 10.43
C VAL A 190 15.48 14.84 11.38
N HIS A 191 15.24 16.04 11.90
CA HIS A 191 16.09 16.71 12.86
C HIS A 191 16.22 15.89 14.15
N ALA A 192 15.09 15.50 14.76
CA ALA A 192 15.07 14.69 15.97
C ALA A 192 15.71 13.31 15.77
N SER A 193 15.52 12.69 14.60
CA SER A 193 16.13 11.40 14.27
C SER A 193 17.66 11.50 14.21
N LYS A 194 18.19 12.56 13.59
CA LYS A 194 19.63 12.86 13.58
C LYS A 194 20.16 13.14 14.98
N GLU A 195 19.46 13.95 15.77
CA GLU A 195 19.87 14.30 17.13
C GLU A 195 19.88 13.08 18.07
N ALA A 196 18.82 12.27 18.03
CA ALA A 196 18.70 11.06 18.84
C ALA A 196 19.54 9.87 18.33
N GLN A 197 20.08 9.94 17.11
CA GLN A 197 20.74 8.82 16.41
C GLN A 197 19.84 7.57 16.35
N MET A 198 18.54 7.77 16.12
CA MET A 198 17.52 6.73 16.04
C MET A 198 16.83 6.77 14.69
N ALA A 199 16.44 5.61 14.15
CA ALA A 199 15.62 5.58 12.94
C ALA A 199 14.28 6.31 13.18
N PRO A 200 13.70 7.00 12.18
CA PRO A 200 12.47 7.76 12.36
C PRO A 200 11.30 6.97 12.95
N LEU A 201 11.14 5.69 12.55
CA LEU A 201 10.09 4.83 13.09
C LEU A 201 10.27 4.55 14.58
N ASP A 202 11.48 4.17 14.99
CA ASP A 202 11.80 3.87 16.38
C ASP A 202 11.64 5.11 17.26
N LEU A 203 12.04 6.28 16.74
CA LEU A 203 11.85 7.57 17.40
C LEU A 203 10.36 7.87 17.62
N LEU A 204 9.54 7.73 16.58
CA LEU A 204 8.10 8.01 16.65
C LEU A 204 7.37 7.00 17.54
N GLN A 205 7.79 5.74 17.55
CA GLN A 205 7.29 4.74 18.48
C GLN A 205 7.64 5.11 19.93
N ARG A 206 8.90 5.47 20.20
CA ARG A 206 9.34 5.94 21.52
C ARG A 206 8.63 7.21 21.96
N ALA A 207 8.27 8.08 21.02
CA ALA A 207 7.51 9.30 21.25
C ALA A 207 6.00 9.08 21.48
N GLY A 208 5.54 7.82 21.46
CA GLY A 208 4.13 7.47 21.64
C GLY A 208 3.24 7.87 20.47
N ALA A 209 3.81 8.09 19.28
CA ALA A 209 3.04 8.35 18.06
C ALA A 209 2.39 7.09 17.48
N ILE A 210 2.97 5.92 17.78
CA ILE A 210 2.48 4.60 17.35
C ILE A 210 2.15 3.80 18.61
N HIS A 211 0.88 3.46 18.82
CA HIS A 211 0.46 2.79 20.06
C HIS A 211 0.66 1.28 20.01
N SER A 212 0.41 0.65 18.86
CA SER A 212 0.63 -0.78 18.67
C SER A 212 1.13 -1.12 17.26
N PRO A 213 1.84 -2.25 17.10
CA PRO A 213 2.20 -2.72 15.78
C PRO A 213 1.08 -3.08 14.84
N TYR A 214 -0.03 -3.59 15.38
CA TYR A 214 -1.21 -3.82 14.58
C TYR A 214 -1.76 -2.49 14.03
N GLU A 215 -1.93 -1.49 14.90
CA GLU A 215 -2.47 -0.18 14.53
C GLU A 215 -1.64 0.46 13.41
N PHE A 216 -0.31 0.38 13.51
CA PHE A 216 0.58 0.89 12.47
C PHE A 216 0.29 0.30 11.09
N HIS A 217 0.18 -1.03 10.98
CA HIS A 217 -0.11 -1.71 9.71
C HIS A 217 -1.54 -1.42 9.24
N TRP A 218 -2.51 -1.40 10.14
CA TRP A 218 -3.90 -1.06 9.86
C TRP A 218 -4.05 0.37 9.31
N GLN A 219 -3.50 1.36 10.00
CA GLN A 219 -3.58 2.75 9.58
C GLN A 219 -2.79 3.03 8.30
N ARG A 220 -1.65 2.37 8.09
CA ARG A 220 -0.94 2.42 6.80
C ARG A 220 -1.84 1.94 5.67
N PHE A 221 -2.51 0.81 5.86
CA PHE A 221 -3.44 0.26 4.88
C PHE A 221 -4.62 1.21 4.60
N LEU A 222 -5.22 1.78 5.65
CA LEU A 222 -6.29 2.76 5.50
C LEU A 222 -5.81 4.04 4.80
N PHE A 223 -4.62 4.54 5.11
CA PHE A 223 -4.05 5.71 4.46
C PHE A 223 -3.86 5.52 2.95
N GLU A 224 -3.45 4.31 2.54
CA GLU A 224 -3.21 3.99 1.13
C GLU A 224 -4.50 3.71 0.37
N HIS A 225 -5.39 2.89 0.93
CA HIS A 225 -6.53 2.32 0.22
C HIS A 225 -7.89 2.91 0.62
N PHE A 226 -8.00 3.50 1.81
CA PHE A 226 -9.23 4.07 2.37
C PHE A 226 -9.01 5.49 2.94
N PRO A 227 -8.47 6.45 2.15
CA PRO A 227 -8.11 7.78 2.65
C PRO A 227 -9.29 8.62 3.15
N LYS A 228 -10.53 8.19 2.87
CA LYS A 228 -11.78 8.80 3.36
C LYS A 228 -12.45 7.98 4.48
N GLY A 229 -11.77 6.98 5.01
CA GLY A 229 -12.30 6.02 5.98
C GLY A 229 -13.02 4.82 5.34
N THR A 230 -13.40 3.87 6.19
CA THR A 230 -14.07 2.60 5.82
C THR A 230 -15.60 2.68 5.92
N GLY A 231 -16.14 3.81 6.37
CA GLY A 231 -17.58 4.03 6.46
C GLY A 231 -18.26 4.09 5.09
N PHE A 232 -19.56 3.85 5.08
CA PHE A 232 -20.39 4.02 3.90
C PHE A 232 -21.20 5.33 4.02
N PRO A 233 -21.49 6.01 2.90
CA PRO A 233 -22.55 7.02 2.90
C PRO A 233 -23.90 6.35 3.25
N ALA A 234 -24.85 7.15 3.74
CA ALA A 234 -26.21 6.67 3.97
C ALA A 234 -26.86 6.33 2.61
N LEU A 235 -26.95 5.03 2.31
CA LEU A 235 -27.51 4.49 1.07
C LEU A 235 -28.67 3.57 1.39
N GLN A 236 -29.76 3.68 0.64
CA GLN A 236 -30.87 2.76 0.72
C GLN A 236 -30.71 1.68 -0.35
N ALA A 237 -30.80 0.42 0.06
CA ALA A 237 -30.83 -0.71 -0.85
C ALA A 237 -32.13 -0.68 -1.66
N ALA A 238 -32.04 -0.70 -2.99
CA ALA A 238 -33.20 -0.94 -3.83
C ALA A 238 -33.75 -2.34 -3.54
N ARG A 239 -35.08 -2.48 -3.46
CA ARG A 239 -35.70 -3.81 -3.36
C ARG A 239 -35.86 -4.39 -4.75
N ILE A 240 -35.60 -5.68 -4.89
CA ILE A 240 -35.98 -6.43 -6.09
C ILE A 240 -37.49 -6.65 -6.01
N ASP A 241 -38.19 -6.41 -7.11
CA ASP A 241 -39.59 -6.78 -7.21
C ASP A 241 -39.72 -8.30 -7.35
N ASP A 242 -40.02 -8.94 -6.23
CA ASP A 242 -40.16 -10.39 -6.15
C ASP A 242 -41.39 -10.93 -6.89
N SER A 243 -42.34 -10.07 -7.28
CA SER A 243 -43.59 -10.51 -7.92
C SER A 243 -43.39 -11.04 -9.34
N GLU A 244 -42.34 -10.58 -10.02
CA GLU A 244 -42.00 -11.02 -11.39
C GLU A 244 -41.03 -12.21 -11.42
N LEU A 245 -40.49 -12.62 -10.25
CA LEU A 245 -39.53 -13.71 -10.16
C LEU A 245 -40.23 -15.03 -9.80
N PRO A 246 -40.13 -16.07 -10.66
CA PRO A 246 -40.69 -17.38 -10.36
C PRO A 246 -40.04 -17.97 -9.10
N LEU A 247 -40.78 -18.77 -8.35
CA LEU A 247 -40.25 -19.49 -7.21
C LEU A 247 -39.63 -20.80 -7.70
N ALA A 248 -38.38 -21.06 -7.34
CA ALA A 248 -37.69 -22.29 -7.70
C ALA A 248 -38.27 -23.47 -6.92
N GLU A 249 -38.53 -24.59 -7.60
CA GLU A 249 -39.00 -25.85 -7.00
C GLU A 249 -37.83 -26.67 -6.44
N VAL A 250 -36.97 -26.04 -5.64
CA VAL A 250 -35.79 -26.66 -5.03
C VAL A 250 -35.66 -26.32 -3.56
N GLN A 251 -34.84 -27.08 -2.85
CA GLN A 251 -34.40 -26.77 -1.49
C GLN A 251 -32.89 -26.59 -1.54
N ALA A 252 -32.44 -25.34 -1.47
CA ALA A 252 -31.03 -25.00 -1.57
C ALA A 252 -30.38 -24.87 -0.19
N PHE A 253 -29.09 -25.14 -0.10
CA PHE A 253 -28.27 -24.91 1.09
C PHE A 253 -26.93 -24.29 0.71
N SER A 254 -26.37 -23.45 1.57
CA SER A 254 -25.01 -22.92 1.39
C SER A 254 -24.00 -23.70 2.25
N ILE A 255 -22.73 -23.65 1.88
CA ILE A 255 -21.61 -24.18 2.68
C ILE A 255 -20.55 -23.09 2.75
N ASP A 256 -20.37 -22.49 3.92
CA ASP A 256 -19.46 -21.35 4.09
C ASP A 256 -18.70 -21.42 5.42
N ASP A 257 -17.67 -20.59 5.58
CA ASP A 257 -17.08 -20.33 6.88
C ASP A 257 -18.08 -19.63 7.83
N SER A 258 -17.97 -19.88 9.14
CA SER A 258 -18.82 -19.26 10.18
C SER A 258 -18.75 -17.72 10.24
N SER A 259 -17.70 -17.11 9.70
CA SER A 259 -17.54 -15.65 9.61
C SER A 259 -18.15 -15.03 8.34
N THR A 260 -18.70 -15.85 7.45
CA THR A 260 -19.30 -15.41 6.18
C THR A 260 -20.64 -14.73 6.43
N THR A 261 -20.76 -13.48 5.95
CA THR A 261 -22.00 -12.69 6.02
C THR A 261 -22.57 -12.40 4.63
N GLU A 262 -21.70 -12.36 3.62
CA GLU A 262 -22.02 -12.17 2.21
C GLU A 262 -22.13 -13.57 1.57
N ILE A 263 -23.23 -14.28 1.83
CA ILE A 263 -23.46 -15.61 1.26
C ILE A 263 -23.88 -15.41 -0.18
N ASP A 264 -22.92 -15.59 -1.09
CA ASP A 264 -23.10 -15.39 -2.53
C ASP A 264 -23.70 -16.61 -3.22
N ASP A 265 -23.42 -17.82 -2.73
CA ASP A 265 -23.78 -19.06 -3.41
C ASP A 265 -24.52 -20.08 -2.53
N ALA A 266 -25.38 -20.86 -3.16
CA ALA A 266 -26.07 -21.99 -2.57
C ALA A 266 -26.23 -23.11 -3.61
N LEU A 267 -26.31 -24.35 -3.15
CA LEU A 267 -26.43 -25.55 -3.98
C LEU A 267 -27.77 -26.25 -3.71
N SER A 268 -28.33 -26.90 -4.71
CA SER A 268 -29.45 -27.83 -4.55
C SER A 268 -29.22 -29.10 -5.36
N VAL A 269 -29.69 -30.24 -4.85
CA VAL A 269 -29.62 -31.52 -5.55
C VAL A 269 -31.02 -32.13 -5.59
N SER A 270 -31.46 -32.54 -6.77
CA SER A 270 -32.79 -33.10 -6.99
C SER A 270 -32.73 -34.30 -7.94
N GLY A 271 -33.71 -35.21 -7.85
CA GLY A 271 -33.77 -36.40 -8.72
C GLY A 271 -32.89 -37.58 -8.29
N LEU A 272 -32.32 -37.57 -7.08
CA LEU A 272 -31.58 -38.72 -6.53
C LEU A 272 -32.43 -40.00 -6.55
N GLY A 273 -31.87 -41.09 -7.05
CA GLY A 273 -32.52 -42.38 -7.24
C GLY A 273 -33.40 -42.49 -8.49
N SER A 274 -33.51 -41.44 -9.31
CA SER A 274 -34.31 -41.45 -10.54
C SER A 274 -33.53 -41.89 -11.79
N GLY A 275 -32.20 -42.03 -11.69
CA GLY A 275 -31.31 -42.23 -12.83
C GLY A 275 -30.81 -40.92 -13.46
N THR A 276 -31.46 -39.79 -13.15
CA THR A 276 -31.07 -38.46 -13.62
C THR A 276 -31.09 -37.46 -12.47
N VAL A 277 -29.95 -36.85 -12.17
CA VAL A 277 -29.80 -35.93 -11.03
C VAL A 277 -29.57 -34.52 -11.55
N THR A 278 -30.25 -33.53 -10.97
CA THR A 278 -30.03 -32.12 -11.30
C THR A 278 -29.35 -31.41 -10.13
N LEU A 279 -28.17 -30.86 -10.41
CA LEU A 279 -27.45 -29.91 -9.56
C LEU A 279 -27.92 -28.50 -9.90
N GLY A 280 -28.49 -27.79 -8.93
CA GLY A 280 -28.70 -26.34 -8.97
C GLY A 280 -27.54 -25.61 -8.29
N ILE A 281 -27.03 -24.58 -8.95
CA ILE A 281 -26.03 -23.64 -8.43
C ILE A 281 -26.65 -22.26 -8.49
N HIS A 282 -26.89 -21.67 -7.32
CA HIS A 282 -27.70 -20.47 -7.15
C HIS A 282 -26.81 -19.35 -6.65
N ILE A 283 -26.71 -18.26 -7.41
CA ILE A 283 -25.87 -17.11 -7.05
C ILE A 283 -26.75 -15.91 -6.71
N ALA A 284 -26.53 -15.28 -5.56
CA ALA A 284 -27.17 -14.04 -5.13
C ALA A 284 -27.22 -13.03 -6.28
N ALA A 285 -28.34 -12.35 -6.48
CA ALA A 285 -28.56 -11.51 -7.67
C ALA A 285 -28.67 -10.00 -7.38
N PRO A 286 -27.69 -9.34 -6.70
CA PRO A 286 -27.74 -7.91 -6.45
C PRO A 286 -27.85 -7.07 -7.75
N GLY A 287 -27.34 -7.57 -8.88
CA GLY A 287 -27.41 -6.90 -10.18
C GLY A 287 -28.83 -6.76 -10.77
N LEU A 288 -29.84 -7.41 -10.16
CA LEU A 288 -31.25 -7.17 -10.51
C LEU A 288 -31.76 -5.83 -9.98
N ALA A 289 -31.19 -5.32 -8.88
CA ALA A 289 -31.61 -4.08 -8.24
C ALA A 289 -30.54 -2.96 -8.34
N VAL A 290 -29.26 -3.31 -8.25
CA VAL A 290 -28.16 -2.35 -8.45
C VAL A 290 -27.87 -2.26 -9.94
N GLN A 291 -27.99 -1.07 -10.54
CA GLN A 291 -27.69 -0.84 -11.95
C GLN A 291 -26.38 -0.04 -12.14
N PRO A 292 -25.71 -0.17 -13.29
CA PRO A 292 -24.54 0.64 -13.61
C PRO A 292 -24.85 2.14 -13.53
N GLY A 293 -24.04 2.88 -12.78
CA GLY A 293 -24.19 4.32 -12.53
C GLY A 293 -24.96 4.68 -11.25
N ASP A 294 -25.57 3.72 -10.57
CA ASP A 294 -26.26 3.95 -9.29
C ASP A 294 -25.29 4.32 -8.16
N ALA A 295 -25.82 4.90 -7.08
CA ALA A 295 -25.01 5.25 -5.91
C ALA A 295 -24.36 4.02 -5.23
N ILE A 296 -25.02 2.86 -5.26
CA ILE A 296 -24.46 1.61 -4.73
C ILE A 296 -23.36 1.08 -5.67
N ASP A 297 -23.55 1.15 -6.99
CA ASP A 297 -22.50 0.82 -7.98
C ASP A 297 -21.28 1.71 -7.78
N ALA A 298 -21.45 3.02 -7.58
CA ALA A 298 -20.33 3.94 -7.35
C ALA A 298 -19.48 3.54 -6.13
N VAL A 299 -20.13 3.09 -5.03
CA VAL A 299 -19.44 2.58 -3.85
C VAL A 299 -18.74 1.25 -4.14
N ALA A 300 -19.43 0.30 -4.78
CA ALA A 300 -18.88 -1.01 -5.11
C ALA A 300 -17.66 -0.87 -6.03
N ARG A 301 -17.75 0.01 -7.03
CA ARG A 301 -16.67 0.35 -7.97
C ARG A 301 -15.51 1.07 -7.29
N GLN A 302 -15.77 1.89 -6.26
CA GLN A 302 -14.70 2.50 -5.48
C GLN A 302 -13.94 1.46 -4.66
N ARG A 303 -14.64 0.47 -4.08
CA ARG A 303 -14.03 -0.57 -3.23
C ARG A 303 -13.46 -1.75 -4.01
N MET A 304 -13.99 -2.07 -5.19
CA MET A 304 -13.65 -3.20 -6.06
C MET A 304 -13.84 -4.61 -5.46
N SER A 305 -13.53 -4.82 -4.19
CA SER A 305 -13.64 -6.11 -3.50
C SER A 305 -13.81 -5.91 -1.99
N THR A 306 -14.34 -6.93 -1.31
CA THR A 306 -14.23 -7.03 0.16
C THR A 306 -12.79 -7.32 0.52
N VAL A 307 -12.28 -6.67 1.58
CA VAL A 307 -10.97 -6.93 2.20
C VAL A 307 -11.18 -7.93 3.33
N TYR A 308 -10.48 -9.06 3.29
CA TYR A 308 -10.47 -10.04 4.36
C TYR A 308 -9.14 -9.98 5.12
N MET A 309 -9.19 -10.09 6.43
CA MET A 309 -8.02 -10.25 7.28
C MET A 309 -8.39 -11.05 8.53
N PRO A 310 -7.41 -11.64 9.24
CA PRO A 310 -7.74 -12.41 10.44
C PRO A 310 -8.54 -11.58 11.45
N GLY A 311 -9.74 -12.06 11.76
CA GLY A 311 -10.66 -11.48 12.74
C GLY A 311 -11.40 -10.20 12.34
N TYR A 312 -11.28 -9.72 11.09
CA TYR A 312 -12.04 -8.57 10.60
C TYR A 312 -12.21 -8.55 9.08
N LYS A 313 -13.10 -7.67 8.59
CA LYS A 313 -13.27 -7.44 7.15
C LYS A 313 -13.76 -6.03 6.87
N ILE A 314 -13.41 -5.50 5.70
CA ILE A 314 -14.03 -4.28 5.15
C ILE A 314 -14.82 -4.71 3.93
N THR A 315 -16.15 -4.68 4.02
CA THR A 315 -17.04 -5.16 2.95
C THR A 315 -17.01 -4.26 1.72
N MET A 316 -17.25 -4.83 0.53
CA MET A 316 -17.43 -4.06 -0.71
C MET A 316 -18.72 -3.24 -0.68
N LEU A 317 -19.77 -3.82 -0.09
CA LEU A 317 -21.11 -3.25 -0.03
C LEU A 317 -21.52 -2.94 1.42
N PRO A 318 -22.41 -1.96 1.66
CA PRO A 318 -22.97 -1.73 2.98
C PRO A 318 -23.69 -2.96 3.51
N HIS A 319 -23.63 -3.19 4.83
CA HIS A 319 -24.30 -4.34 5.46
C HIS A 319 -25.79 -4.41 5.12
N GLU A 320 -26.49 -3.27 5.17
CA GLU A 320 -27.91 -3.20 4.81
C GLU A 320 -28.17 -3.63 3.37
N VAL A 321 -27.28 -3.31 2.43
CA VAL A 321 -27.37 -3.74 1.03
C VAL A 321 -27.17 -5.25 0.92
N VAL A 322 -26.14 -5.80 1.58
CA VAL A 322 -25.85 -7.24 1.59
C VAL A 322 -27.05 -8.03 2.12
N GLN A 323 -27.69 -7.60 3.21
CA GLN A 323 -28.81 -8.30 3.84
C GLN A 323 -30.04 -8.50 2.93
N HIS A 324 -30.22 -7.65 1.91
CA HIS A 324 -31.31 -7.79 0.96
C HIS A 324 -31.07 -8.94 -0.03
N TYR A 325 -29.82 -9.26 -0.34
CA TYR A 325 -29.46 -10.17 -1.43
C TYR A 325 -28.75 -11.44 -1.00
N THR A 326 -28.10 -11.43 0.18
CA THR A 326 -27.42 -12.60 0.75
C THR A 326 -28.35 -13.81 0.79
N LEU A 327 -27.85 -14.97 0.39
CA LEU A 327 -28.58 -16.24 0.35
C LEU A 327 -28.75 -16.85 1.75
N GLY A 328 -29.29 -16.05 2.67
CA GLY A 328 -29.61 -16.46 4.03
C GLY A 328 -30.83 -17.38 4.08
N ALA A 329 -30.74 -18.42 4.91
CA ALA A 329 -31.77 -19.42 5.11
C ALA A 329 -33.08 -18.83 5.67
N GLY A 330 -34.19 -19.53 5.38
CA GLY A 330 -35.51 -19.26 5.95
C GLY A 330 -36.44 -18.43 5.06
N GLN A 331 -35.95 -17.82 3.97
CA GLN A 331 -36.81 -17.17 2.98
C GLN A 331 -36.26 -17.30 1.55
N PRO A 332 -37.12 -17.36 0.52
CA PRO A 332 -36.68 -17.35 -0.87
C PRO A 332 -35.92 -16.07 -1.21
N ARG A 333 -34.78 -16.19 -1.90
CA ARG A 333 -33.94 -15.05 -2.29
C ARG A 333 -33.77 -14.96 -3.80
N PRO A 334 -33.77 -13.75 -4.39
CA PRO A 334 -33.45 -13.57 -5.80
C PRO A 334 -32.06 -14.09 -6.15
N ALA A 335 -31.99 -14.97 -7.16
CA ALA A 335 -30.75 -15.58 -7.61
C ALA A 335 -30.70 -15.71 -9.13
N LEU A 336 -29.48 -15.75 -9.65
CA LEU A 336 -29.18 -16.36 -10.94
C LEU A 336 -28.84 -17.82 -10.69
N SER A 337 -29.66 -18.71 -11.22
CA SER A 337 -29.51 -20.15 -11.06
C SER A 337 -28.95 -20.77 -12.33
N PHE A 338 -27.97 -21.65 -12.18
CA PHE A 338 -27.49 -22.58 -13.19
C PHE A 338 -27.88 -23.99 -12.76
N TYR A 339 -28.62 -24.67 -13.62
CA TYR A 339 -29.01 -26.06 -13.44
C TYR A 339 -28.21 -26.93 -14.40
N ALA A 340 -27.57 -27.97 -13.87
CA ALA A 340 -26.87 -28.98 -14.64
C ALA A 340 -27.46 -30.36 -14.35
N THR A 341 -27.91 -31.04 -15.39
CA THR A 341 -28.51 -32.37 -15.31
C THR A 341 -27.47 -33.42 -15.68
N PHE A 342 -27.32 -34.44 -14.84
CA PHE A 342 -26.33 -35.50 -14.98
C PHE A 342 -27.00 -36.87 -14.98
N ASP A 343 -26.41 -37.81 -15.71
CA ASP A 343 -26.67 -39.22 -15.50
C ASP A 343 -26.18 -39.64 -14.11
N GLU A 344 -27.04 -40.27 -13.30
CA GLU A 344 -26.72 -40.54 -11.88
C GLU A 344 -25.58 -41.56 -11.69
N ALA A 345 -25.44 -42.49 -12.63
CA ALA A 345 -24.47 -43.58 -12.54
C ALA A 345 -23.10 -43.15 -13.09
N THR A 346 -23.10 -42.58 -14.30
CA THR A 346 -21.89 -42.23 -15.04
C THR A 346 -21.37 -40.82 -14.73
N LEU A 347 -22.23 -39.96 -14.18
CA LEU A 347 -21.96 -38.53 -13.92
C LEU A 347 -21.73 -37.72 -15.21
N GLU A 348 -22.14 -38.24 -16.36
CA GLU A 348 -22.08 -37.52 -17.63
C GLU A 348 -23.07 -36.35 -17.64
N LEU A 349 -22.62 -35.17 -18.04
CA LEU A 349 -23.46 -33.98 -18.18
C LEU A 349 -24.40 -34.13 -19.38
N GLN A 350 -25.71 -34.14 -19.12
CA GLN A 350 -26.76 -34.33 -20.12
C GLN A 350 -27.36 -33.01 -20.62
N GLY A 351 -27.35 -31.96 -19.80
CA GLY A 351 -27.96 -30.68 -20.16
C GLY A 351 -27.71 -29.58 -19.13
N THR A 352 -27.90 -28.33 -19.56
CA THR A 352 -27.78 -27.16 -18.69
C THR A 352 -28.90 -26.15 -18.96
N GLU A 353 -29.35 -25.45 -17.92
CA GLU A 353 -30.37 -24.41 -17.99
C GLU A 353 -29.99 -23.23 -17.08
N ASN A 354 -30.33 -22.01 -17.49
CA ASN A 354 -30.09 -20.79 -16.70
C ASN A 354 -31.43 -20.12 -16.36
N ARG A 355 -31.62 -19.69 -15.12
CA ARG A 355 -32.85 -19.02 -14.66
C ARG A 355 -32.54 -17.79 -13.82
N ILE A 356 -33.49 -16.85 -13.81
CA ILE A 356 -33.55 -15.74 -12.86
C ILE A 356 -34.82 -15.97 -12.05
N GLU A 357 -34.68 -16.21 -10.76
CA GLU A 357 -35.78 -16.73 -9.93
C GLU A 357 -35.55 -16.43 -8.45
N ARG A 358 -36.49 -16.84 -7.60
CA ARG A 358 -36.35 -16.83 -6.14
C ARG A 358 -36.07 -18.24 -5.66
N VAL A 359 -34.97 -18.43 -4.93
CA VAL A 359 -34.50 -19.73 -4.48
C VAL A 359 -34.76 -19.89 -2.98
N PRO A 360 -35.56 -20.89 -2.56
CA PRO A 360 -35.71 -21.24 -1.15
C PRO A 360 -34.40 -21.81 -0.59
N VAL A 361 -33.74 -21.05 0.30
CA VAL A 361 -32.58 -21.54 1.04
C VAL A 361 -33.06 -22.10 2.38
N VAL A 362 -32.89 -23.42 2.58
CA VAL A 362 -33.35 -24.11 3.79
C VAL A 362 -32.32 -24.06 4.91
N ASP A 363 -31.03 -24.10 4.58
CA ASP A 363 -29.94 -24.15 5.55
C ASP A 363 -28.70 -23.39 5.06
N ASN A 364 -28.01 -22.72 5.97
CA ASN A 364 -26.65 -22.22 5.73
C ASN A 364 -25.68 -23.04 6.58
N LEU A 365 -25.03 -24.02 5.97
CA LEU A 365 -24.11 -24.94 6.64
C LEU A 365 -22.76 -24.27 6.88
N ARG A 366 -22.09 -24.63 7.98
CA ARG A 366 -20.81 -24.03 8.40
C ARG A 366 -19.67 -25.04 8.37
N LEU A 367 -18.58 -24.69 7.69
CA LEU A 367 -17.41 -25.55 7.50
C LEU A 367 -16.84 -26.06 8.84
N ASP A 368 -16.63 -25.17 9.81
CA ASP A 368 -16.09 -25.53 11.13
C ASP A 368 -16.96 -26.52 11.92
N GLN A 369 -18.25 -26.64 11.58
CA GLN A 369 -19.17 -27.59 12.20
C GLN A 369 -19.22 -28.93 11.45
N LEU A 370 -18.91 -28.93 10.15
CA LEU A 370 -19.10 -30.08 9.26
C LEU A 370 -17.82 -30.82 8.92
N GLU A 371 -16.67 -30.13 8.83
CA GLU A 371 -15.43 -30.72 8.32
C GLU A 371 -14.97 -31.95 9.10
N THR A 372 -15.24 -32.00 10.41
CA THR A 372 -14.89 -33.15 11.26
C THR A 372 -15.79 -34.37 11.04
N VAL A 373 -16.98 -34.17 10.48
CA VAL A 373 -17.99 -35.22 10.25
C VAL A 373 -18.02 -35.67 8.79
N ALA A 374 -17.95 -34.74 7.84
CA ALA A 374 -18.05 -34.99 6.41
C ALA A 374 -16.74 -35.54 5.81
N THR A 375 -16.20 -36.61 6.40
CA THR A 375 -15.00 -37.30 5.90
C THR A 375 -15.29 -38.06 4.60
N PRO A 376 -14.27 -38.43 3.81
CA PRO A 376 -14.46 -39.25 2.61
C PRO A 376 -15.22 -40.55 2.89
N GLU A 377 -14.97 -41.20 4.03
CA GLU A 377 -15.67 -42.41 4.46
C GLU A 377 -17.14 -42.13 4.77
N TRP A 378 -17.42 -41.02 5.45
CA TRP A 378 -18.79 -40.60 5.78
C TRP A 378 -19.61 -40.29 4.51
N LEU A 379 -18.99 -39.62 3.54
CA LEU A 379 -19.59 -39.25 2.26
C LEU A 379 -19.80 -40.44 1.33
N ALA A 380 -18.95 -41.47 1.43
CA ALA A 380 -19.09 -42.71 0.67
C ALA A 380 -20.09 -43.70 1.29
N ALA A 381 -20.49 -43.50 2.55
CA ALA A 381 -21.44 -44.37 3.21
C ALA A 381 -22.86 -44.24 2.62
N PRO A 382 -23.70 -45.29 2.70
CA PRO A 382 -25.08 -45.25 2.21
C PRO A 382 -25.87 -44.07 2.79
N ALA A 383 -26.70 -43.45 1.96
CA ALA A 383 -27.46 -42.25 2.32
C ALA A 383 -28.45 -42.45 3.50
N ASP A 384 -28.90 -43.69 3.72
CA ASP A 384 -29.78 -44.11 4.82
C ASP A 384 -29.03 -44.50 6.10
N THR A 385 -27.69 -44.40 6.09
CA THR A 385 -26.88 -44.61 7.31
C THR A 385 -27.32 -43.59 8.38
N PRO A 386 -27.75 -44.06 9.58
CA PRO A 386 -28.31 -43.19 10.60
C PRO A 386 -27.33 -42.15 11.12
N GLU A 387 -27.78 -40.90 11.19
CA GLU A 387 -27.05 -39.76 11.75
C GLU A 387 -27.67 -39.29 13.08
N PRO A 388 -26.86 -38.93 14.09
CA PRO A 388 -27.37 -38.37 15.35
C PRO A 388 -28.09 -37.03 15.15
N GLN A 389 -27.67 -36.24 14.15
CA GLN A 389 -28.23 -34.92 13.86
C GLN A 389 -29.16 -34.99 12.64
N ALA A 390 -30.42 -34.59 12.83
CA ALA A 390 -31.43 -34.63 11.78
C ALA A 390 -31.08 -33.77 10.55
N GLN A 391 -30.42 -32.61 10.76
CA GLN A 391 -29.96 -31.75 9.69
C GLN A 391 -28.91 -32.44 8.81
N LEU A 392 -27.93 -33.11 9.42
CA LEU A 392 -26.92 -33.90 8.69
C LEU A 392 -27.56 -35.07 7.94
N GLN A 393 -28.52 -35.76 8.56
CA GLN A 393 -29.26 -36.83 7.89
C GLN A 393 -29.95 -36.33 6.61
N ALA A 394 -30.56 -35.14 6.66
CA ALA A 394 -31.27 -34.56 5.53
C ALA A 394 -30.32 -34.20 4.37
N HIS A 395 -29.11 -33.73 4.67
CA HIS A 395 -28.14 -33.29 3.66
C HIS A 395 -27.23 -34.41 3.15
N ARG A 396 -27.09 -35.53 3.88
CA ARG A 396 -26.21 -36.65 3.51
C ARG A 396 -26.38 -37.13 2.06
N PRO A 397 -27.59 -37.37 1.54
CA PRO A 397 -27.75 -37.84 0.15
C PRO A 397 -27.18 -36.84 -0.86
N ALA A 398 -27.45 -35.55 -0.67
CA ALA A 398 -26.95 -34.48 -1.53
C ALA A 398 -25.43 -34.34 -1.45
N LEU A 399 -24.87 -34.32 -0.23
CA LEU A 399 -23.42 -34.22 -0.01
C LEU A 399 -22.67 -35.43 -0.59
N GLY A 400 -23.20 -36.65 -0.44
CA GLY A 400 -22.61 -37.86 -1.03
C GLY A 400 -22.59 -37.82 -2.56
N PHE A 401 -23.66 -37.33 -3.19
CA PHE A 401 -23.68 -37.13 -4.65
C PHE A 401 -22.72 -36.02 -5.09
N LEU A 402 -22.72 -34.87 -4.43
CA LEU A 402 -21.82 -33.75 -4.72
C LEU A 402 -20.36 -34.16 -4.61
N TRP A 403 -20.01 -34.98 -3.61
CA TRP A 403 -18.65 -35.50 -3.46
C TRP A 403 -18.21 -36.31 -4.67
N ARG A 404 -19.02 -37.29 -5.08
CA ARG A 404 -18.75 -38.12 -6.26
C ARG A 404 -18.63 -37.27 -7.52
N LEU A 405 -19.54 -36.30 -7.69
CA LEU A 405 -19.54 -35.40 -8.83
C LEU A 405 -18.30 -34.51 -8.85
N ALA A 406 -17.90 -33.95 -7.71
CA ALA A 406 -16.72 -33.10 -7.60
C ALA A 406 -15.43 -33.88 -7.96
N GLN A 407 -15.29 -35.11 -7.48
CA GLN A 407 -14.19 -35.99 -7.89
C GLN A 407 -14.18 -36.25 -9.40
N HIS A 408 -15.36 -36.50 -9.99
CA HIS A 408 -15.51 -36.70 -11.43
C HIS A 408 -15.12 -35.45 -12.24
N LEU A 409 -15.66 -34.28 -11.89
CA LEU A 409 -15.38 -33.02 -12.56
C LEU A 409 -13.89 -32.66 -12.47
N LYS A 410 -13.29 -32.80 -11.28
CA LYS A 410 -11.86 -32.61 -11.07
C LYS A 410 -11.03 -33.52 -11.96
N ALA A 411 -11.34 -34.82 -12.02
CA ALA A 411 -10.63 -35.76 -12.87
C ALA A 411 -10.69 -35.38 -14.36
N GLN A 412 -11.86 -34.92 -14.84
CA GLN A 412 -11.99 -34.42 -16.22
C GLN A 412 -11.14 -33.18 -16.47
N ARG A 413 -11.10 -32.22 -15.53
CA ARG A 413 -10.24 -31.04 -15.64
C ARG A 413 -8.76 -31.39 -15.65
N GLU A 414 -8.34 -32.39 -14.86
CA GLU A 414 -6.94 -32.84 -14.81
C GLU A 414 -6.47 -33.47 -16.11
N ILE A 415 -7.35 -34.16 -16.84
CA ILE A 415 -7.07 -34.65 -18.20
C ILE A 415 -6.73 -33.46 -19.12
N VAL A 416 -7.53 -32.39 -19.08
CA VAL A 416 -7.29 -31.17 -19.89
C VAL A 416 -6.05 -30.42 -19.42
N ARG A 417 -5.83 -30.35 -18.11
CA ARG A 417 -4.65 -29.72 -17.48
C ARG A 417 -3.35 -30.45 -17.84
N GLY A 418 -3.43 -31.74 -18.16
CA GLY A 418 -2.29 -32.60 -18.52
C GLY A 418 -1.44 -33.06 -17.33
N LYS A 419 -1.78 -32.64 -16.11
CA LYS A 419 -1.17 -33.10 -14.86
C LYS A 419 -2.17 -32.95 -13.70
N PRO A 420 -2.05 -33.80 -12.66
CA PRO A 420 -2.85 -33.66 -11.46
C PRO A 420 -2.67 -32.30 -10.81
N GLU A 421 -3.67 -31.87 -10.07
CA GLU A 421 -3.53 -30.75 -9.15
C GLU A 421 -2.93 -31.27 -7.84
N THR A 422 -1.70 -30.86 -7.58
CA THR A 422 -0.95 -31.20 -6.37
C THR A 422 -1.24 -30.21 -5.25
N PHE A 423 -1.57 -30.74 -4.08
CA PHE A 423 -1.73 -29.99 -2.84
C PHE A 423 -0.60 -30.35 -1.88
N THR A 424 0.62 -29.95 -2.20
CA THR A 424 1.82 -30.28 -1.41
C THR A 424 2.04 -29.36 -0.22
N ARG A 425 1.25 -28.29 -0.09
CA ARG A 425 1.42 -27.23 0.91
C ARG A 425 0.21 -27.19 1.86
N PRO A 426 0.42 -27.14 3.18
CA PRO A 426 -0.67 -26.88 4.12
C PRO A 426 -1.20 -25.45 3.91
N ASP A 427 -2.54 -25.30 3.88
CA ASP A 427 -3.17 -24.00 4.09
C ASP A 427 -3.37 -23.78 5.59
N PHE A 428 -3.65 -22.55 5.99
CA PHE A 428 -3.83 -22.19 7.39
C PHE A 428 -5.07 -21.34 7.59
N ASN A 429 -5.84 -21.68 8.61
CA ASN A 429 -6.95 -20.87 9.08
C ASN A 429 -6.50 -20.03 10.28
N PHE A 430 -6.86 -18.75 10.27
CA PHE A 430 -6.58 -17.82 11.35
C PHE A 430 -7.88 -17.46 12.06
N ARG A 431 -7.97 -17.78 13.36
CA ARG A 431 -9.10 -17.42 14.20
C ARG A 431 -8.63 -16.56 15.36
N LEU A 432 -9.10 -15.30 15.42
CA LEU A 432 -8.87 -14.46 16.59
C LEU A 432 -9.90 -14.80 17.66
N LEU A 433 -9.41 -15.08 18.87
CA LEU A 433 -10.23 -15.28 20.06
C LEU A 433 -10.61 -13.92 20.64
N ARG A 434 -11.83 -13.48 20.34
CA ARG A 434 -12.39 -12.19 20.75
C ARG A 434 -13.80 -12.38 21.28
N ASP A 435 -14.25 -11.43 22.10
CA ASP A 435 -15.66 -11.32 22.49
C ASP A 435 -16.53 -11.13 21.24
N ASP A 436 -17.70 -11.78 21.20
CA ASP A 436 -18.67 -11.64 20.12
C ASP A 436 -19.08 -10.18 19.90
N ALA A 437 -19.13 -9.37 20.96
CA ALA A 437 -19.43 -7.94 20.87
C ALA A 437 -18.39 -7.13 20.06
N LEU A 438 -17.18 -7.66 19.89
CA LEU A 438 -16.06 -7.01 19.20
C LEU A 438 -15.87 -7.48 17.76
N LYS A 439 -16.66 -8.46 17.28
CA LYS A 439 -16.52 -9.03 15.93
C LYS A 439 -16.65 -8.00 14.79
N GLU A 440 -17.46 -6.97 15.00
CA GLU A 440 -17.68 -5.89 14.03
C GLU A 440 -16.73 -4.70 14.21
N THR A 441 -15.76 -4.81 15.13
CA THR A 441 -14.72 -3.78 15.35
C THR A 441 -13.35 -4.29 14.89
N PRO A 442 -12.49 -3.43 14.32
CA PRO A 442 -11.12 -3.81 14.01
C PRO A 442 -10.39 -4.37 15.25
N PRO A 443 -9.50 -5.37 15.07
CA PRO A 443 -8.57 -5.78 16.11
C PRO A 443 -7.68 -4.63 16.60
N ASP A 444 -7.16 -4.75 17.82
CA ASP A 444 -6.16 -3.80 18.35
C ASP A 444 -4.74 -4.39 18.37
N GLY A 445 -4.62 -5.68 18.03
CA GLY A 445 -3.38 -6.42 18.04
C GLY A 445 -3.11 -7.10 19.37
N SER A 446 -3.97 -7.00 20.36
CA SER A 446 -3.81 -7.69 21.65
C SER A 446 -4.49 -9.05 21.68
N GLU A 447 -5.17 -9.47 20.62
CA GLU A 447 -6.03 -10.67 20.64
C GLU A 447 -5.28 -11.97 20.45
N THR A 448 -5.71 -13.04 21.12
CA THR A 448 -5.06 -14.35 20.97
C THR A 448 -5.48 -14.95 19.63
N VAL A 449 -4.51 -15.30 18.79
CA VAL A 449 -4.76 -16.00 17.52
C VAL A 449 -4.57 -17.51 17.66
N GLN A 450 -5.53 -18.25 17.14
CA GLN A 450 -5.44 -19.68 16.84
C GLN A 450 -5.10 -19.84 15.35
N ILE A 451 -4.08 -20.65 15.08
CA ILE A 451 -3.62 -20.99 13.73
C ILE A 451 -3.76 -22.49 13.59
N GLU A 452 -4.61 -22.93 12.67
CA GLU A 452 -4.90 -24.34 12.42
C GLU A 452 -4.54 -24.70 10.98
N ILE A 453 -3.97 -25.89 10.78
CA ILE A 453 -3.67 -26.40 9.44
C ILE A 453 -4.98 -26.81 8.78
N ARG A 454 -5.28 -26.21 7.63
CA ARG A 454 -6.39 -26.62 6.76
C ARG A 454 -5.88 -27.65 5.76
N GLN A 455 -6.59 -28.78 5.68
CA GLN A 455 -6.30 -29.80 4.67
C GLN A 455 -6.82 -29.31 3.31
N ARG A 456 -5.91 -29.00 2.37
CA ARG A 456 -6.31 -28.71 0.99
C ARG A 456 -6.96 -29.93 0.35
N GLY A 457 -8.06 -29.70 -0.36
CA GLY A 457 -8.87 -30.78 -0.94
C GLY A 457 -9.80 -31.44 0.07
N ALA A 458 -10.08 -30.78 1.21
CA ALA A 458 -11.16 -31.17 2.09
C ALA A 458 -12.45 -31.39 1.28
N PRO A 459 -13.26 -32.42 1.58
CA PRO A 459 -14.34 -32.81 0.69
C PRO A 459 -15.34 -31.69 0.39
N LEU A 460 -15.74 -30.92 1.40
CA LEU A 460 -16.69 -29.82 1.26
C LEU A 460 -16.14 -28.68 0.39
N ASP A 461 -14.88 -28.30 0.60
CA ASP A 461 -14.18 -27.31 -0.23
C ASP A 461 -14.10 -27.74 -1.68
N LEU A 462 -13.82 -29.03 -1.93
CA LEU A 462 -13.76 -29.55 -3.28
C LEU A 462 -15.14 -29.50 -3.96
N MET A 463 -16.21 -29.85 -3.23
CA MET A 463 -17.58 -29.80 -3.77
C MET A 463 -17.98 -28.39 -4.18
N VAL A 464 -17.78 -27.41 -3.29
CA VAL A 464 -18.10 -26.01 -3.56
C VAL A 464 -17.23 -25.49 -4.71
N SER A 465 -15.92 -25.72 -4.67
CA SER A 465 -15.02 -25.20 -5.71
C SER A 465 -15.30 -25.79 -7.09
N GLU A 466 -15.58 -27.08 -7.22
CA GLU A 466 -15.95 -27.69 -8.52
C GLU A 466 -17.30 -27.17 -9.03
N ALA A 467 -18.29 -26.98 -8.16
CA ALA A 467 -19.55 -26.35 -8.55
C ALA A 467 -19.31 -24.91 -9.07
N MET A 468 -18.52 -24.12 -8.35
CA MET A 468 -18.17 -22.76 -8.78
C MET A 468 -17.36 -22.76 -10.08
N ILE A 469 -16.46 -23.72 -10.30
CA ILE A 469 -15.70 -23.83 -11.55
C ILE A 469 -16.64 -24.15 -12.71
N LEU A 470 -17.54 -25.12 -12.53
CA LEU A 470 -18.54 -25.53 -13.51
C LEU A 470 -19.38 -24.33 -13.98
N VAL A 471 -20.03 -23.63 -13.05
CA VAL A 471 -20.91 -22.50 -13.43
C VAL A 471 -20.14 -21.33 -14.05
N ASN A 472 -18.99 -20.94 -13.50
CA ASN A 472 -18.19 -19.83 -14.03
C ASN A 472 -17.66 -20.10 -15.44
N HIS A 473 -17.33 -21.36 -15.74
CA HIS A 473 -16.93 -21.76 -17.08
C HIS A 473 -18.12 -21.67 -18.06
N HIS A 474 -19.26 -22.28 -17.72
CA HIS A 474 -20.45 -22.30 -18.56
C HIS A 474 -21.04 -20.90 -18.79
N TRP A 475 -21.10 -20.07 -17.76
CA TRP A 475 -21.51 -18.66 -17.90
C TRP A 475 -20.52 -17.84 -18.71
N GLY A 476 -19.22 -18.10 -18.57
CA GLY A 476 -18.20 -17.53 -19.46
C GLY A 476 -18.45 -17.86 -20.94
N GLN A 477 -18.84 -19.11 -21.24
CA GLN A 477 -19.22 -19.54 -22.59
C GLN A 477 -20.54 -18.91 -23.05
N LEU A 478 -21.54 -18.80 -22.17
CA LEU A 478 -22.81 -18.15 -22.49
C LEU A 478 -22.60 -16.71 -22.98
N LEU A 479 -21.79 -15.94 -22.26
CA LEU A 479 -21.42 -14.58 -22.67
C LEU A 479 -20.66 -14.57 -24.00
N ALA A 480 -19.66 -15.43 -24.15
CA ALA A 480 -18.82 -15.49 -25.35
C ALA A 480 -19.64 -15.84 -26.60
N ASN A 481 -20.51 -16.86 -26.50
CA ASN A 481 -21.38 -17.31 -27.58
C ASN A 481 -22.45 -16.27 -27.95
N GLY A 482 -22.90 -15.48 -26.97
CA GLY A 482 -23.82 -14.36 -27.18
C GLY A 482 -23.16 -13.09 -27.75
N GLY A 483 -21.84 -13.08 -27.94
CA GLY A 483 -21.09 -11.87 -28.35
C GLY A 483 -21.11 -10.76 -27.28
N ILE A 484 -21.37 -11.13 -26.03
CA ILE A 484 -21.49 -10.22 -24.89
C ILE A 484 -20.13 -10.15 -24.20
N PRO A 485 -19.59 -8.94 -23.95
CA PRO A 485 -18.33 -8.83 -23.24
C PRO A 485 -18.51 -9.22 -21.77
N GLY A 486 -17.58 -10.01 -21.25
CA GLY A 486 -17.42 -10.28 -19.82
C GLY A 486 -15.97 -10.04 -19.40
N ILE A 487 -15.70 -10.09 -18.09
CA ILE A 487 -14.36 -10.11 -17.53
C ILE A 487 -13.98 -11.56 -17.24
N TYR A 488 -12.97 -12.03 -17.96
CA TYR A 488 -12.44 -13.38 -17.92
C TYR A 488 -11.09 -13.41 -17.23
N ARG A 489 -10.78 -14.53 -16.57
CA ARG A 489 -9.43 -14.88 -16.13
C ARG A 489 -8.88 -15.95 -17.05
N SER A 490 -7.67 -15.74 -17.52
CA SER A 490 -7.01 -16.66 -18.46
C SER A 490 -5.57 -16.90 -18.07
N GLN A 491 -5.09 -18.09 -18.40
CA GLN A 491 -3.71 -18.50 -18.22
C GLN A 491 -3.35 -19.39 -19.41
N ALA A 492 -2.43 -18.91 -20.25
CA ALA A 492 -2.14 -19.56 -21.52
C ALA A 492 -1.50 -20.94 -21.36
N ALA A 493 -0.68 -21.15 -20.33
CA ALA A 493 0.02 -22.40 -20.05
C ALA A 493 0.44 -22.48 -18.58
N LEU A 494 0.76 -23.69 -18.11
CA LEU A 494 1.38 -23.96 -16.80
C LEU A 494 2.92 -23.91 -16.87
N ALA A 495 3.45 -22.93 -17.60
CA ALA A 495 4.89 -22.72 -17.74
C ALA A 495 5.39 -21.67 -16.72
N PRO A 496 6.63 -21.78 -16.22
CA PRO A 496 7.21 -20.79 -15.30
C PRO A 496 7.06 -19.35 -15.81
N GLY A 497 6.61 -18.44 -14.95
CA GLY A 497 6.40 -17.02 -15.29
C GLY A 497 5.08 -16.70 -16.01
N VAL A 498 4.27 -17.70 -16.40
CA VAL A 498 2.95 -17.47 -17.02
C VAL A 498 1.88 -17.31 -15.94
N LYS A 499 1.66 -16.05 -15.55
CA LYS A 499 0.66 -15.67 -14.55
C LYS A 499 -0.76 -15.60 -15.13
N VAL A 500 -1.75 -15.82 -14.27
CA VAL A 500 -3.17 -15.57 -14.58
C VAL A 500 -3.38 -14.07 -14.85
N ARG A 501 -4.16 -13.74 -15.87
CA ARG A 501 -4.49 -12.35 -16.22
C ARG A 501 -5.99 -12.17 -16.42
N MET A 502 -6.48 -10.99 -16.06
CA MET A 502 -7.83 -10.55 -16.39
C MET A 502 -7.88 -9.95 -17.80
N GLY A 503 -8.98 -10.17 -18.51
CA GLY A 503 -9.20 -9.64 -19.84
C GLY A 503 -10.65 -9.75 -20.29
N THR A 504 -10.99 -9.13 -21.42
CA THR A 504 -12.36 -9.12 -21.95
C THR A 504 -12.65 -10.25 -22.94
N LYS A 505 -11.70 -11.16 -23.13
CA LYS A 505 -11.81 -12.26 -24.11
C LYS A 505 -11.91 -13.59 -23.37
N ALA A 506 -12.82 -14.43 -23.84
CA ALA A 506 -12.86 -15.84 -23.46
C ALA A 506 -11.61 -16.54 -24.00
N LEU A 507 -10.67 -16.85 -23.10
CA LEU A 507 -9.42 -17.55 -23.40
C LEU A 507 -9.24 -18.70 -22.39
N PRO A 508 -8.49 -19.76 -22.76
CA PRO A 508 -8.24 -20.89 -21.87
C PRO A 508 -7.62 -20.51 -20.53
N HIS A 509 -7.97 -21.27 -19.50
CA HIS A 509 -7.34 -21.20 -18.19
C HIS A 509 -6.63 -22.53 -17.90
N ALA A 510 -5.35 -22.62 -18.28
CA ALA A 510 -4.55 -23.84 -18.17
C ALA A 510 -4.55 -24.45 -16.77
N GLY A 511 -4.39 -23.65 -15.71
CA GLY A 511 -4.40 -24.16 -14.33
C GLY A 511 -5.73 -24.76 -13.86
N LEU A 512 -6.86 -24.30 -14.42
CA LEU A 512 -8.19 -24.83 -14.10
C LEU A 512 -8.62 -25.91 -15.09
N GLY A 513 -7.93 -26.10 -16.21
CA GLY A 513 -8.31 -27.09 -17.22
C GLY A 513 -9.62 -26.78 -17.93
N VAL A 514 -9.98 -25.50 -18.08
CA VAL A 514 -11.24 -25.06 -18.73
C VAL A 514 -11.02 -24.15 -19.94
N PRO A 515 -11.89 -24.21 -20.98
CA PRO A 515 -11.78 -23.40 -22.19
C PRO A 515 -11.86 -21.89 -21.97
N CYS A 516 -12.58 -21.45 -20.93
CA CYS A 516 -12.67 -20.07 -20.48
C CYS A 516 -13.18 -20.02 -19.05
N TYR A 517 -12.92 -18.93 -18.34
CA TYR A 517 -13.36 -18.80 -16.95
C TYR A 517 -13.68 -17.33 -16.64
N ALA A 518 -14.94 -17.04 -16.30
CA ALA A 518 -15.42 -15.70 -15.95
C ALA A 518 -15.98 -15.69 -14.53
N TRP A 519 -15.35 -14.94 -13.63
CA TRP A 519 -15.82 -14.83 -12.24
C TRP A 519 -17.21 -14.20 -12.17
N SER A 520 -18.17 -14.97 -11.67
CA SER A 520 -19.59 -14.64 -11.67
C SER A 520 -20.32 -15.19 -10.44
N THR A 521 -19.59 -15.75 -9.47
CA THR A 521 -20.13 -16.48 -8.32
C THR A 521 -19.97 -15.76 -6.99
N SER A 522 -19.48 -14.52 -7.00
CA SER A 522 -19.31 -13.71 -5.78
C SER A 522 -19.67 -12.22 -5.95
N PRO A 523 -20.86 -11.89 -6.48
CA PRO A 523 -21.24 -10.52 -6.82
C PRO A 523 -21.42 -9.58 -5.61
N LEU A 524 -21.58 -10.10 -4.38
CA LEU A 524 -21.68 -9.27 -3.18
C LEU A 524 -20.32 -8.79 -2.66
N ARG A 525 -19.23 -9.46 -3.06
CA ARG A 525 -17.87 -9.19 -2.55
C ARG A 525 -16.81 -8.95 -3.63
N ARG A 526 -17.12 -9.14 -4.91
CA ARG A 526 -16.23 -8.81 -6.05
C ARG A 526 -16.98 -8.03 -7.11
N TYR A 527 -16.46 -6.84 -7.45
CA TYR A 527 -17.10 -5.94 -8.40
C TYR A 527 -17.14 -6.51 -9.83
N VAL A 528 -16.12 -7.28 -10.22
CA VAL A 528 -16.09 -7.94 -11.54
C VAL A 528 -17.18 -9.01 -11.68
N ASP A 529 -17.56 -9.68 -10.59
CA ASP A 529 -18.67 -10.64 -10.56
C ASP A 529 -20.02 -9.90 -10.69
N LEU A 530 -20.20 -8.78 -10.00
CA LEU A 530 -21.38 -7.92 -10.17
C LEU A 530 -21.50 -7.42 -11.62
N LEU A 531 -20.38 -7.03 -12.24
CA LEU A 531 -20.34 -6.63 -13.64
C LEU A 531 -20.75 -7.76 -14.58
N ASN A 532 -20.14 -8.93 -14.41
CA ASN A 532 -20.46 -10.11 -15.20
C ASN A 532 -21.93 -10.53 -14.98
N GLN A 533 -22.46 -10.35 -13.77
CA GLN A 533 -23.86 -10.63 -13.47
C GLN A 533 -24.81 -9.76 -14.28
N TRP A 534 -24.55 -8.46 -14.47
CA TRP A 534 -25.38 -7.65 -15.36
C TRP A 534 -25.39 -8.15 -16.80
N GLN A 535 -24.23 -8.61 -17.29
CA GLN A 535 -24.10 -9.17 -18.61
C GLN A 535 -24.84 -10.50 -18.75
N LEU A 536 -24.78 -11.34 -17.71
CA LEU A 536 -25.50 -12.60 -17.63
C LEU A 536 -27.01 -12.39 -17.54
N ILE A 537 -27.48 -11.41 -16.76
CA ILE A 537 -28.90 -11.03 -16.71
C ILE A 537 -29.40 -10.68 -18.12
N ALA A 538 -28.63 -9.89 -18.88
CA ALA A 538 -28.98 -9.57 -20.26
C ALA A 538 -28.98 -10.82 -21.15
N ALA A 539 -27.98 -11.70 -21.03
CA ALA A 539 -27.88 -12.96 -21.75
C ALA A 539 -29.10 -13.85 -21.52
N ILE A 540 -29.50 -14.03 -20.27
CA ILE A 540 -30.59 -14.92 -19.85
C ILE A 540 -31.96 -14.34 -20.27
N ARG A 541 -32.19 -13.03 -20.10
CA ARG A 541 -33.48 -12.39 -20.43
C ARG A 541 -33.74 -12.24 -21.93
N HIS A 542 -32.69 -11.98 -22.71
CA HIS A 542 -32.85 -11.51 -24.09
C HIS A 542 -32.29 -12.47 -25.15
N GLY A 543 -31.60 -13.54 -24.74
CA GLY A 543 -31.08 -14.58 -25.62
C GLY A 543 -30.30 -13.99 -26.81
N ALA A 544 -30.76 -14.27 -28.03
CA ALA A 544 -30.12 -13.79 -29.27
C ALA A 544 -30.01 -12.25 -29.38
N THR A 545 -30.85 -11.49 -28.65
CA THR A 545 -30.83 -10.02 -28.66
C THR A 545 -30.06 -9.41 -27.49
N ALA A 546 -29.44 -10.24 -26.64
CA ALA A 546 -28.77 -9.80 -25.42
C ALA A 546 -27.65 -8.79 -25.62
N ALA A 547 -26.89 -8.86 -26.71
CA ALA A 547 -25.86 -7.85 -27.02
C ALA A 547 -26.42 -6.41 -27.15
N LEU A 548 -27.71 -6.25 -27.48
CA LEU A 548 -28.39 -4.96 -27.54
C LEU A 548 -28.75 -4.44 -26.14
N ALA A 549 -29.16 -5.33 -25.23
CA ALA A 549 -29.58 -5.00 -23.87
C ALA A 549 -28.43 -4.93 -22.86
N ALA A 550 -27.36 -5.67 -23.09
CA ALA A 550 -26.13 -5.71 -22.29
C ALA A 550 -25.60 -4.31 -21.95
N PRO A 551 -25.34 -3.97 -20.67
CA PRO A 551 -24.93 -2.61 -20.31
C PRO A 551 -23.58 -2.20 -20.91
N PHE A 552 -22.57 -3.08 -20.85
CA PHE A 552 -21.27 -2.85 -21.48
C PHE A 552 -21.22 -3.48 -22.86
N LYS A 553 -20.65 -2.75 -23.82
CA LYS A 553 -20.54 -3.18 -25.22
C LYS A 553 -19.15 -3.74 -25.55
N PRO A 554 -19.02 -4.55 -26.62
CA PRO A 554 -17.71 -5.01 -27.06
C PRO A 554 -16.75 -3.83 -27.28
N LYS A 555 -15.52 -3.94 -26.75
CA LYS A 555 -14.48 -2.89 -26.78
C LYS A 555 -14.82 -1.61 -26.02
N ASP A 556 -15.76 -1.65 -25.07
CA ASP A 556 -16.03 -0.53 -24.16
C ASP A 556 -14.78 -0.19 -23.34
N ALA A 557 -14.37 1.08 -23.38
CA ALA A 557 -13.21 1.59 -22.67
C ALA A 557 -13.34 1.45 -21.15
N ALA A 558 -14.58 1.48 -20.62
CA ALA A 558 -14.84 1.34 -19.19
C ALA A 558 -14.38 -0.01 -18.65
N LEU A 559 -14.48 -1.09 -19.44
CA LEU A 559 -14.08 -2.44 -19.03
C LEU A 559 -12.58 -2.51 -18.71
N PHE A 560 -11.74 -1.84 -19.51
CA PHE A 560 -10.29 -1.83 -19.26
C PHE A 560 -9.93 -1.04 -18.00
N GLY A 561 -10.62 0.09 -17.75
CA GLY A 561 -10.45 0.85 -16.51
C GLY A 561 -10.89 0.06 -15.28
N ILE A 562 -11.98 -0.71 -15.39
CA ILE A 562 -12.47 -1.59 -14.30
C ILE A 562 -11.48 -2.73 -14.04
N ILE A 563 -10.99 -3.42 -15.08
CA ILE A 563 -9.99 -4.48 -14.94
C ILE A 563 -8.74 -3.94 -14.24
N SER A 564 -8.20 -2.81 -14.72
CA SER A 564 -7.00 -2.22 -14.13
C SER A 564 -7.21 -1.77 -12.67
N GLY A 565 -8.38 -1.20 -12.36
CA GLY A 565 -8.69 -0.77 -11.00
C GLY A 565 -8.92 -1.96 -10.04
N PHE A 566 -9.59 -3.00 -10.53
CA PHE A 566 -9.79 -4.23 -9.76
C PHE A 566 -8.46 -4.94 -9.50
N ASP A 567 -7.62 -5.14 -10.52
CA ASP A 567 -6.30 -5.77 -10.35
C ASP A 567 -5.45 -5.02 -9.31
N ALA A 568 -5.40 -3.69 -9.39
CA ALA A 568 -4.65 -2.87 -8.43
C ALA A 568 -5.19 -2.97 -6.99
N ALA A 569 -6.51 -2.85 -6.80
CA ALA A 569 -7.13 -2.95 -5.49
C ALA A 569 -6.99 -4.36 -4.92
N TYR A 570 -7.32 -5.39 -5.70
CA TYR A 570 -7.29 -6.79 -5.27
C TYR A 570 -5.88 -7.25 -4.91
N SER A 571 -4.86 -6.88 -5.68
CA SER A 571 -3.47 -7.16 -5.33
C SER A 571 -3.03 -6.44 -4.05
N GLY A 572 -3.38 -5.16 -3.88
CA GLY A 572 -3.08 -4.41 -2.65
C GLY A 572 -3.76 -5.01 -1.41
N TYR A 573 -5.02 -5.43 -1.54
CA TYR A 573 -5.78 -6.04 -0.45
C TYR A 573 -5.21 -7.41 -0.06
N ASN A 574 -4.84 -8.25 -1.03
CA ASN A 574 -4.21 -9.54 -0.75
C ASN A 574 -2.83 -9.37 -0.10
N ALA A 575 -2.03 -8.38 -0.53
CA ALA A 575 -0.74 -8.09 0.10
C ALA A 575 -0.91 -7.65 1.56
N TYR A 576 -1.95 -6.85 1.84
CA TYR A 576 -2.29 -6.48 3.21
C TYR A 576 -2.77 -7.69 4.03
N GLN A 577 -3.64 -8.53 3.48
CA GLN A 577 -4.09 -9.76 4.13
C GLN A 577 -2.89 -10.64 4.52
N ALA A 578 -1.98 -10.90 3.58
CA ALA A 578 -0.77 -11.69 3.83
C ALA A 578 0.13 -11.05 4.90
N SER A 579 0.26 -9.72 4.90
CA SER A 579 0.99 -8.99 5.94
C SER A 579 0.36 -9.16 7.32
N MET A 580 -0.97 -9.15 7.40
CA MET A 580 -1.68 -9.35 8.67
C MET A 580 -1.67 -10.81 9.13
N GLU A 581 -1.80 -11.77 8.22
CA GLU A 581 -1.57 -13.19 8.54
C GLU A 581 -0.17 -13.37 9.13
N ARG A 582 0.86 -12.80 8.50
CA ARG A 582 2.23 -12.82 9.01
C ARG A 582 2.36 -12.14 10.38
N PHE A 583 1.73 -10.97 10.59
CA PHE A 583 1.68 -10.31 11.89
C PHE A 583 1.17 -11.26 12.98
N TRP A 584 0.04 -11.92 12.72
CA TRP A 584 -0.55 -12.86 13.67
C TRP A 584 0.28 -14.12 13.86
N THR A 585 0.94 -14.63 12.83
CA THR A 585 1.90 -15.74 12.96
C THR A 585 3.07 -15.37 13.87
N LEU A 586 3.67 -14.20 13.66
CA LEU A 586 4.78 -13.72 14.48
C LEU A 586 4.36 -13.46 15.92
N GLN A 587 3.15 -12.92 16.10
CA GLN A 587 2.60 -12.76 17.44
C GLN A 587 2.33 -14.11 18.11
N HIS A 588 1.84 -15.12 17.38
CA HIS A 588 1.66 -16.47 17.88
C HIS A 588 2.99 -17.07 18.36
N VAL A 589 4.06 -16.91 17.57
CA VAL A 589 5.42 -17.31 17.92
C VAL A 589 5.87 -16.64 19.23
N GLN A 590 5.71 -15.32 19.34
CA GLN A 590 6.12 -14.55 20.53
C GLN A 590 5.32 -14.96 21.77
N ARG A 591 4.00 -15.10 21.67
CA ARG A 591 3.11 -15.42 22.80
C ARG A 591 3.30 -16.83 23.33
N ASN A 592 3.45 -17.80 22.44
CA ASN A 592 3.65 -19.20 22.81
C ASN A 592 5.12 -19.52 23.09
N SER A 593 6.02 -18.52 23.06
CA SER A 593 7.45 -18.67 23.29
C SER A 593 8.06 -19.76 22.41
N ILE A 594 7.65 -19.82 21.14
CA ILE A 594 8.16 -20.79 20.16
C ILE A 594 9.57 -20.37 19.79
N THR A 595 10.56 -21.18 20.18
CA THR A 595 11.99 -20.90 19.94
C THR A 595 12.59 -21.76 18.85
N GLU A 596 11.94 -22.85 18.46
CA GLU A 596 12.41 -23.79 17.44
C GLU A 596 11.25 -24.23 16.55
N LEU A 597 11.53 -24.39 15.25
CA LEU A 597 10.58 -24.90 14.25
C LEU A 597 11.27 -25.92 13.34
N ASP A 598 10.52 -26.96 12.97
CA ASP A 598 10.91 -27.87 11.90
C ASP A 598 10.43 -27.28 10.57
N CYS A 599 11.35 -27.17 9.62
CA CYS A 599 11.17 -26.45 8.37
C CYS A 599 11.64 -27.28 7.16
N SER A 600 11.03 -27.00 6.02
CA SER A 600 11.44 -27.50 4.71
C SER A 600 12.21 -26.41 3.95
N VAL A 601 13.40 -26.73 3.42
CA VAL A 601 14.19 -25.79 2.61
C VAL A 601 13.49 -25.50 1.28
N ILE A 602 13.45 -24.23 0.87
CA ILE A 602 12.92 -23.80 -0.44
C ILE A 602 14.09 -23.58 -1.42
N LYS A 603 14.71 -22.40 -1.37
CA LYS A 603 15.85 -21.96 -2.20
C LYS A 603 16.56 -20.77 -1.52
N ASP A 604 17.83 -20.54 -1.83
CA ASP A 604 18.57 -19.33 -1.43
C ASP A 604 18.44 -18.95 0.07
N GLY A 605 18.58 -19.95 0.94
CA GLY A 605 18.49 -19.76 2.40
C GLY A 605 17.07 -19.60 2.95
N LEU A 606 16.03 -19.56 2.09
CA LEU A 606 14.64 -19.54 2.51
C LEU A 606 14.18 -20.92 2.96
N VAL A 607 13.52 -20.97 4.11
CA VAL A 607 12.87 -22.17 4.63
C VAL A 607 11.42 -21.85 4.98
N ARG A 608 10.56 -22.88 4.92
CA ARG A 608 9.15 -22.83 5.28
C ARG A 608 8.92 -23.66 6.53
N ALA A 609 8.27 -23.10 7.54
CA ALA A 609 7.84 -23.84 8.71
C ALA A 609 6.78 -24.89 8.31
N ASN A 610 6.90 -26.11 8.84
CA ASN A 610 5.98 -27.20 8.48
C ASN A 610 4.61 -27.05 9.15
N THR A 611 4.55 -26.38 10.31
CA THR A 611 3.37 -26.29 11.17
C THR A 611 2.81 -24.88 11.31
N LEU A 612 3.44 -23.87 10.69
CA LEU A 612 3.01 -22.48 10.75
C LEU A 612 3.10 -21.84 9.35
N PRO A 613 2.25 -20.84 9.05
CA PRO A 613 2.31 -20.06 7.80
C PRO A 613 3.48 -19.07 7.83
N LEU A 614 4.70 -19.59 7.96
CA LEU A 614 5.91 -18.80 8.12
C LEU A 614 6.98 -19.25 7.13
N VAL A 615 7.40 -18.31 6.28
CA VAL A 615 8.60 -18.42 5.45
C VAL A 615 9.60 -17.38 5.92
N ILE A 616 10.83 -17.83 6.16
CA ILE A 616 11.91 -17.02 6.74
C ILE A 616 13.23 -17.32 6.05
N ASN A 617 14.09 -16.31 5.96
CA ASN A 617 15.48 -16.50 5.56
C ASN A 617 16.28 -16.95 6.79
N VAL A 618 17.03 -18.04 6.65
CA VAL A 618 17.69 -18.71 7.78
C VAL A 618 19.16 -18.94 7.47
N ILE A 619 20.00 -18.45 8.38
CA ILE A 619 21.45 -18.64 8.31
C ILE A 619 21.77 -20.14 8.44
N GLY A 620 22.57 -20.66 7.52
CA GLY A 620 22.96 -22.07 7.48
C GLY A 620 22.03 -22.96 6.65
N ALA A 621 20.99 -22.40 6.02
CA ALA A 621 20.18 -23.10 5.02
C ALA A 621 20.74 -22.99 3.59
N ASP A 622 21.68 -22.06 3.35
CA ASP A 622 22.31 -21.86 2.05
C ASP A 622 23.02 -23.14 1.55
N GLY A 623 22.74 -23.51 0.31
CA GLY A 623 23.33 -24.71 -0.32
C GLY A 623 22.70 -26.04 0.09
N LEU A 624 21.71 -26.05 0.99
CA LEU A 624 20.92 -27.25 1.26
C LEU A 624 19.97 -27.55 0.09
N PRO A 625 19.70 -28.83 -0.23
CA PRO A 625 18.80 -29.18 -1.30
C PRO A 625 17.36 -28.76 -0.96
N ARG A 626 16.58 -28.41 -1.99
CA ARG A 626 15.15 -28.14 -1.86
C ARG A 626 14.45 -29.31 -1.16
N ASN A 627 13.51 -28.98 -0.27
CA ASN A 627 12.76 -29.90 0.59
C ASN A 627 13.57 -30.63 1.68
N ALA A 628 14.87 -30.35 1.84
CA ALA A 628 15.62 -30.84 3.02
C ALA A 628 14.92 -30.42 4.30
N GLN A 629 14.86 -31.34 5.27
CA GLN A 629 14.20 -31.09 6.54
C GLN A 629 15.24 -30.57 7.52
N VAL A 630 14.98 -29.40 8.10
CA VAL A 630 15.90 -28.74 9.04
C VAL A 630 15.16 -28.29 10.27
N ARG A 631 15.84 -28.33 11.42
CA ARG A 631 15.40 -27.65 12.63
C ARG A 631 16.04 -26.28 12.70
N VAL A 632 15.21 -25.26 12.87
CA VAL A 632 15.60 -23.86 12.93
C VAL A 632 15.36 -23.31 14.31
N ARG A 633 16.36 -22.64 14.88
CA ARG A 633 16.20 -21.80 16.07
C ARG A 633 15.80 -20.39 15.64
N LEU A 634 14.72 -19.89 16.21
CA LEU A 634 14.21 -18.54 15.97
C LEU A 634 14.91 -17.51 16.86
N GLY A 635 15.13 -16.33 16.31
CA GLY A 635 15.63 -15.14 17.00
C GLY A 635 14.51 -14.25 17.52
N GLY A 636 14.82 -12.97 17.73
CA GLY A 636 13.85 -11.96 18.16
C GLY A 636 12.82 -11.67 17.06
N VAL A 637 11.55 -11.60 17.44
CA VAL A 637 10.44 -11.20 16.56
C VAL A 637 10.35 -9.67 16.52
N ASN A 638 10.24 -9.10 15.32
CA ASN A 638 9.95 -7.69 15.10
C ASN A 638 8.58 -7.53 14.42
N LEU A 639 7.56 -7.17 15.20
CA LEU A 639 6.19 -6.98 14.70
C LEU A 639 6.01 -5.71 13.84
N MET A 640 6.87 -4.70 13.99
CA MET A 640 6.88 -3.51 13.11
C MET A 640 7.33 -3.88 11.71
N ALA A 641 8.49 -4.54 11.61
CA ALA A 641 9.06 -4.98 10.35
C ALA A 641 8.39 -6.23 9.77
N LEU A 642 7.53 -6.89 10.56
CA LEU A 642 6.98 -8.22 10.27
C LEU A 642 8.12 -9.21 9.97
N ASP A 643 9.12 -9.27 10.84
CA ASP A 643 10.29 -10.11 10.59
C ASP A 643 10.69 -10.96 11.80
N VAL A 644 11.36 -12.08 11.51
CA VAL A 644 12.00 -12.95 12.50
C VAL A 644 13.17 -13.67 11.87
N ASN A 645 14.31 -13.58 12.54
CA ASN A 645 15.56 -14.18 12.08
C ASN A 645 15.62 -15.64 12.55
N GLY A 646 16.40 -16.48 11.88
CA GLY A 646 16.66 -17.83 12.36
C GLY A 646 18.01 -18.40 11.95
N SER A 647 18.43 -19.47 12.62
CA SER A 647 19.59 -20.27 12.23
C SER A 647 19.27 -21.76 12.22
N VAL A 648 19.81 -22.48 11.25
CA VAL A 648 19.73 -23.95 11.22
C VAL A 648 20.56 -24.50 12.39
N ILE A 649 19.95 -25.36 13.20
CA ILE A 649 20.62 -26.02 14.33
C ILE A 649 20.76 -27.54 14.14
N ALA A 650 19.95 -28.15 13.28
CA ALA A 650 20.07 -29.55 12.91
C ALA A 650 19.47 -29.82 11.53
N ARG A 651 19.97 -30.86 10.86
CA ARG A 651 19.35 -31.48 9.69
C ARG A 651 18.60 -32.72 10.15
N LEU A 652 17.35 -32.89 9.70
CA LEU A 652 16.42 -33.91 10.19
C LEU A 652 16.27 -35.09 9.22
N ASP A 653 16.70 -34.95 7.96
CA ASP A 653 16.63 -35.95 6.89
C ASP A 653 17.89 -36.85 6.78
N ASP A 654 18.76 -36.86 7.80
CA ASP A 654 19.94 -37.75 7.87
C ASP A 654 19.60 -39.23 8.17
N ASP A 655 18.34 -39.56 8.47
CA ASP A 655 17.84 -40.94 8.48
C ASP A 655 17.03 -41.24 7.20
N ALA A 656 17.60 -42.10 6.36
CA ALA A 656 17.15 -42.51 5.04
C ALA A 656 15.62 -42.63 4.84
N GLN A 657 14.98 -41.61 4.25
CA GLN A 657 13.70 -41.76 3.54
C GLN A 657 13.68 -40.92 2.25
N ALA A 658 12.97 -41.48 1.27
CA ALA A 658 13.10 -41.24 -0.16
C ALA A 658 13.00 -39.78 -0.60
N ILE A 659 13.96 -39.36 -1.42
CA ILE A 659 13.91 -38.16 -2.24
C ILE A 659 12.78 -38.35 -3.26
N VAL A 660 11.63 -37.71 -3.02
CA VAL A 660 10.57 -37.60 -4.03
C VAL A 660 11.03 -36.55 -5.05
N PRO A 661 11.04 -36.83 -6.37
CA PRO A 661 11.49 -35.87 -7.37
C PRO A 661 10.63 -34.60 -7.34
N ALA A 662 11.27 -33.45 -7.42
CA ALA A 662 10.60 -32.15 -7.44
C ALA A 662 9.88 -31.93 -8.77
N ASP A 663 8.64 -31.42 -8.71
CA ASP A 663 7.99 -30.79 -9.85
C ASP A 663 8.45 -29.33 -9.89
N GLU A 664 9.27 -28.96 -10.88
CA GLU A 664 9.87 -27.62 -11.07
C GLU A 664 8.85 -26.55 -11.51
N SER A 665 7.57 -26.91 -11.64
CA SER A 665 6.57 -26.11 -12.35
C SER A 665 5.59 -25.34 -11.45
N GLU A 666 5.73 -25.40 -10.14
CA GLU A 666 4.85 -24.66 -9.23
C GLU A 666 5.43 -23.28 -8.95
N ASP A 667 4.67 -22.25 -9.36
CA ASP A 667 4.92 -20.83 -9.09
C ASP A 667 5.19 -20.67 -7.57
N ASP A 668 6.46 -20.56 -7.20
CA ASP A 668 6.92 -20.19 -5.85
C ASP A 668 6.66 -18.71 -5.57
N THR A 669 5.55 -18.17 -6.11
CA THR A 669 5.18 -16.75 -6.01
C THR A 669 4.73 -16.33 -4.62
N MET A 670 4.70 -17.24 -3.63
CA MET A 670 4.72 -16.85 -2.21
C MET A 670 6.17 -16.55 -1.77
N GLU A 671 6.86 -15.72 -2.55
CA GLU A 671 8.08 -15.05 -2.14
C GLU A 671 7.67 -14.07 -1.06
N LEU A 672 8.17 -14.22 0.20
CA LEU A 672 7.98 -13.30 1.33
C LEU A 672 6.88 -12.23 1.07
N ASP A 673 5.59 -12.63 1.06
CA ASP A 673 4.51 -11.76 0.54
C ASP A 673 4.40 -10.43 1.31
N ALA A 674 4.90 -10.41 2.54
CA ALA A 674 5.26 -9.20 3.25
C ALA A 674 6.68 -8.77 2.83
N GLY A 675 6.78 -7.98 1.76
CA GLY A 675 8.03 -7.31 1.40
C GLY A 675 8.55 -6.41 2.54
N PRO A 676 9.85 -6.06 2.56
CA PRO A 676 10.44 -5.26 3.63
C PRO A 676 9.69 -3.94 3.83
N LEU A 677 9.50 -3.53 5.08
CA LEU A 677 8.86 -2.25 5.43
C LEU A 677 9.69 -1.09 4.84
N HIS A 678 9.19 -0.47 3.77
CA HIS A 678 9.82 0.69 3.17
C HIS A 678 9.28 1.99 3.78
N ILE A 679 10.15 2.76 4.43
CA ILE A 679 9.84 4.07 5.01
C ILE A 679 10.45 5.13 4.10
N ALA A 680 9.67 6.14 3.72
CA ALA A 680 10.09 7.17 2.76
C ALA A 680 10.88 8.34 3.40
N VAL A 681 11.13 8.27 4.71
CA VAL A 681 11.90 9.28 5.46
C VAL A 681 13.39 8.99 5.32
N ASP A 682 14.07 9.77 4.47
CA ASP A 682 15.53 9.72 4.33
C ASP A 682 16.21 10.71 5.30
N VAL A 683 17.04 10.19 6.18
CA VAL A 683 17.82 10.98 7.16
C VAL A 683 19.18 11.42 6.60
N ASN A 684 19.63 10.86 5.48
CA ASN A 684 20.94 11.11 4.90
C ASN A 684 20.89 12.06 3.69
N GLU A 685 19.73 12.54 3.28
CA GLU A 685 19.61 13.52 2.21
C GLU A 685 20.22 14.88 2.62
N PRO A 686 21.05 15.49 1.76
CA PRO A 686 21.56 16.84 1.98
C PRO A 686 20.39 17.82 1.95
N GLU A 687 20.37 18.78 2.88
CA GLU A 687 19.42 19.90 2.83
C GLU A 687 19.57 20.57 1.47
N ALA A 688 18.46 20.65 0.71
CA ALA A 688 18.44 21.45 -0.50
C ALA A 688 18.69 22.90 -0.07
N ASP A 689 19.92 23.37 -0.30
CA ASP A 689 20.31 24.76 -0.09
C ASP A 689 19.33 25.61 -0.91
N GLY A 690 18.35 26.19 -0.22
CA GLY A 690 17.51 27.25 -0.74
C GLY A 690 18.35 28.51 -0.87
N THR A 691 19.36 28.49 -1.76
CA THR A 691 19.97 29.71 -2.25
C THR A 691 18.91 30.36 -3.14
N PRO A 692 18.39 31.55 -2.78
CA PRO A 692 17.56 32.29 -3.72
C PRO A 692 18.42 32.53 -4.95
N GLY A 693 17.99 32.00 -6.09
CA GLY A 693 18.64 32.23 -7.36
C GLY A 693 18.87 33.73 -7.51
N GLN A 694 20.14 34.11 -7.61
CA GLN A 694 20.52 35.43 -8.12
C GLN A 694 19.96 35.52 -9.53
N THR A 695 18.75 36.07 -9.64
CA THR A 695 18.20 36.60 -10.87
C THR A 695 18.38 38.11 -10.81
N VAL A 696 19.53 38.55 -11.32
CA VAL A 696 19.67 39.73 -12.17
C VAL A 696 20.65 39.36 -13.28
#